data_AF-A0A954MML2-F1
#
_entry.id   AF-A0A954MML2-F1
#
_cell.length_a   1.000
_cell.length_b   1.000
_cell.length_c   1.000
_cell.angle_alpha   90.00
_cell.angle_beta   90.00
_cell.angle_gamma   90.00
#
_symmetry.space_group_name_H-M   'P 1'
#
loop_
_entity.id
_entity.type
_entity.pdbx_description
1 polymer ?
#
loop_
_entity_poly.entity_id
_entity_poly.type
_entity_poly.pdbx_seq_one_letter_code
_entity_poly.pdbx_strand_id
1 'polypeptide(L)'
;MSVNDVPSPLLPQPLEVRQRLAASLRVEADALEHEGYPPSTSLIQSLIDFLHTEERLAQKVAAEEAEAELIRQAAAEEAERLRLQRREQTELVRQRLQNFLSIGCQDTNLELEHQQQLAAELEQRLPLSADDPEEETFRELLHGEHRWMQLLKLVSEHDALTDAEWDQLSERVRGSFESSLANAALRGRLAIISESDSTEVTVSPADEMAEDAAAESELPGIEPSVEPSSPAEEREIPPLSSPSNEEEHVASGSVFDELTESKPSVSNGSTSLLHSSLLASSVRPSLESEDLHNALFDGQSELEAGDSNILRQRLHFDEPTGPSCELATEILAADSRRREELLPELIQALIFEGRSGLAYHLACSMVSTHPSTPQFLPSWAIRAWTIGNAVLFPTGQLAGRLQEDFVQMNPKALQAASPEQALAASLFIRAAALRPAVIAPSTRAAHVLRSFEMSPETSQLYNYCMRVGTYGEKLQGITPASFKRTEVQKSGKESVQQLQDDVQFWLNESSSYSVRYSVSSPLFTRAHWSLRTSTTRRYAAEIQIWQQWQDTLQTAHRIIRNILQDRVEAVVETRHEMDRLALLTTGDRSPLSLQSNEDMRNYLLQAITFGQRWVSLHSSSNLESFVPEDLGELRSEIERRHDAVAEELRDLADRYPQPEVQMALGCLMLAMDQLRDLVNPDIPTETQEPDARHLVHSELLKVPGLQFSSNWQPEADPETLLDTILTYLADPNPDWITAVQLQLGRNNLDAAEKISTLPVWNRTEQAQLQTVLSRYRKQLRDDLWKDLQETEALIDEAAKLQLFSEQDRAGFSARLERLRRGLSLSRHHAGDAHEIAQLRSAVERRRSREATLTRERLERLETTGGANPPPPRKGWTMDF
;
A
#
# COMPACT_ATOMS: atom_id res chain seq x y z
N MET A 1 28.52 -26.11 -39.69
CA MET A 1 28.05 -27.29 -40.45
C MET A 1 26.58 -27.48 -40.11
N SER A 2 25.71 -27.50 -41.11
CA SER A 2 24.25 -27.53 -40.95
C SER A 2 23.79 -28.87 -40.39
N VAL A 3 23.21 -28.87 -39.18
CA VAL A 3 22.50 -30.00 -38.58
C VAL A 3 21.01 -29.71 -38.75
N ASN A 4 20.46 -29.95 -39.94
CA ASN A 4 19.03 -29.73 -40.20
C ASN A 4 18.46 -30.63 -41.31
N ASP A 5 19.03 -31.81 -41.52
CA ASP A 5 18.49 -32.79 -42.47
C ASP A 5 18.60 -34.22 -41.91
N VAL A 6 17.72 -34.55 -40.96
CA VAL A 6 17.32 -35.93 -40.72
C VAL A 6 15.79 -35.96 -40.66
N PRO A 7 15.10 -36.65 -41.58
CA PRO A 7 13.65 -36.74 -41.56
C PRO A 7 13.22 -37.59 -40.36
N SER A 8 12.65 -36.96 -39.34
CA SER A 8 11.97 -37.67 -38.25
C SER A 8 10.85 -38.53 -38.83
N PRO A 9 10.79 -39.84 -38.51
CA PRO A 9 9.73 -40.70 -38.99
C PRO A 9 8.39 -40.16 -38.44
N LEU A 10 7.45 -39.90 -39.35
CA LEU A 10 6.10 -39.45 -39.05
C LEU A 10 5.40 -40.47 -38.15
N LEU A 11 5.55 -40.31 -36.83
CA LEU A 11 4.64 -40.89 -35.87
C LEU A 11 3.28 -40.20 -36.07
N PRO A 12 2.18 -40.96 -36.20
CA PRO A 12 0.85 -40.36 -36.28
C PRO A 12 0.65 -39.44 -35.07
N GLN A 13 0.13 -38.24 -35.30
CA GLN A 13 0.05 -37.23 -34.25
C GLN A 13 -0.75 -37.79 -33.06
N PRO A 14 -0.23 -37.71 -31.82
CA PRO A 14 -0.87 -38.27 -30.63
C PRO A 14 -2.31 -37.78 -30.44
N LEU A 15 -2.63 -36.61 -31.01
CA LEU A 15 -3.98 -36.05 -31.03
C LEU A 15 -4.99 -36.91 -31.81
N GLU A 16 -4.62 -37.46 -32.98
CA GLU A 16 -5.52 -38.26 -33.81
C GLU A 16 -5.81 -39.63 -33.18
N VAL A 17 -4.79 -40.23 -32.56
CA VAL A 17 -4.93 -41.50 -31.83
C VAL A 17 -5.84 -41.30 -30.61
N ARG A 18 -5.63 -40.21 -29.83
CA ARG A 18 -6.48 -39.83 -28.70
C ARG A 18 -7.93 -39.57 -29.13
N GLN A 19 -8.14 -38.88 -30.25
CA GLN A 19 -9.49 -38.60 -30.77
C GLN A 19 -10.22 -39.85 -31.23
N ARG A 20 -9.53 -40.78 -31.92
CA ARG A 20 -10.12 -42.07 -32.31
C ARG A 20 -10.46 -42.93 -31.10
N LEU A 21 -9.58 -42.99 -30.11
CA LEU A 21 -9.80 -43.78 -28.90
C LEU A 21 -10.94 -43.19 -28.05
N ALA A 22 -11.01 -41.87 -27.93
CA ALA A 22 -12.13 -41.18 -27.26
C ALA A 22 -13.47 -41.42 -27.97
N ALA A 23 -13.48 -41.44 -29.32
CA ALA A 23 -14.67 -41.77 -30.09
C ALA A 23 -15.11 -43.23 -29.86
N SER A 24 -14.18 -44.19 -29.89
CA SER A 24 -14.47 -45.60 -29.60
C SER A 24 -14.94 -45.84 -28.16
N LEU A 25 -14.36 -45.13 -27.18
CA LEU A 25 -14.79 -45.19 -25.78
C LEU A 25 -16.22 -44.67 -25.58
N ARG A 26 -16.61 -43.60 -26.27
CA ARG A 26 -17.99 -43.07 -26.19
C ARG A 26 -18.99 -44.08 -26.73
N VAL A 27 -18.71 -44.68 -27.89
CA VAL A 27 -19.60 -45.68 -28.51
C VAL A 27 -19.77 -46.91 -27.61
N GLU A 28 -18.70 -47.40 -26.98
CA GLU A 28 -18.76 -48.56 -26.09
C GLU A 28 -19.35 -48.22 -24.71
N ALA A 29 -19.16 -47.00 -24.20
CA ALA A 29 -19.82 -46.52 -22.99
C ALA A 29 -21.34 -46.42 -23.17
N ASP A 30 -21.78 -45.86 -24.31
CA ASP A 30 -23.21 -45.80 -24.66
C ASP A 30 -23.80 -47.22 -24.76
N ALA A 31 -23.08 -48.17 -25.36
CA ALA A 31 -23.49 -49.58 -25.46
C ALA A 31 -23.55 -50.29 -24.09
N LEU A 32 -22.60 -50.00 -23.19
CA LEU A 32 -22.59 -50.55 -21.83
C LEU A 32 -23.76 -50.03 -21.00
N GLU A 33 -24.12 -48.74 -21.14
CA GLU A 33 -25.22 -48.11 -20.42
C GLU A 33 -26.60 -48.58 -20.90
N HIS A 34 -26.75 -48.87 -22.19
CA HIS A 34 -28.05 -49.24 -22.78
C HIS A 34 -28.27 -50.75 -22.84
N GLU A 35 -27.23 -51.55 -23.05
CA GLU A 35 -27.37 -52.98 -23.35
C GLU A 35 -26.66 -53.90 -22.34
N GLY A 36 -25.84 -53.34 -21.42
CA GLY A 36 -25.15 -54.10 -20.36
C GLY A 36 -24.06 -55.04 -20.86
N TYR A 37 -23.60 -54.89 -22.10
CA TYR A 37 -22.51 -55.69 -22.65
C TYR A 37 -21.15 -55.17 -22.15
N PRO A 38 -20.22 -56.06 -21.76
CA PRO A 38 -18.86 -55.65 -21.41
C PRO A 38 -18.11 -55.07 -22.62
N PRO A 39 -17.13 -54.17 -22.41
CA PRO A 39 -16.40 -53.54 -23.50
C PRO A 39 -15.65 -54.56 -24.35
N SER A 40 -15.56 -54.32 -25.66
CA SER A 40 -14.91 -55.26 -26.58
C SER A 40 -13.44 -55.50 -26.21
N THR A 41 -12.97 -56.74 -26.37
CA THR A 41 -11.56 -57.11 -26.15
C THR A 41 -10.60 -56.32 -27.04
N SER A 42 -11.05 -55.88 -28.22
CA SER A 42 -10.33 -54.97 -29.11
C SER A 42 -10.15 -53.57 -28.52
N LEU A 43 -11.15 -53.03 -27.83
CA LEU A 43 -11.06 -51.73 -27.16
C LEU A 43 -10.10 -51.81 -25.97
N ILE A 44 -10.20 -52.88 -25.17
CA ILE A 44 -9.29 -53.13 -24.04
C ILE A 44 -7.84 -53.22 -24.53
N GLN A 45 -7.57 -53.98 -25.60
CA GLN A 45 -6.22 -54.06 -26.15
C GLN A 45 -5.73 -52.71 -26.70
N SER A 46 -6.61 -51.94 -27.37
CA SER A 46 -6.28 -50.60 -27.88
C SER A 46 -5.96 -49.61 -26.75
N LEU A 47 -6.67 -49.71 -25.61
CA LEU A 47 -6.39 -48.93 -24.40
C LEU A 47 -5.04 -49.30 -23.78
N ILE A 48 -4.74 -50.61 -23.68
CA ILE A 48 -3.45 -51.09 -23.16
C ILE A 48 -2.31 -50.58 -24.04
N ASP A 49 -2.44 -50.73 -25.36
CA ASP A 49 -1.43 -50.27 -26.31
C ASP A 49 -1.26 -48.75 -26.23
N PHE A 50 -2.36 -47.99 -26.10
CA PHE A 50 -2.34 -46.54 -25.91
C PHE A 50 -1.60 -46.14 -24.62
N LEU A 51 -1.89 -46.79 -23.49
CA LEU A 51 -1.22 -46.53 -22.22
C LEU A 51 0.29 -46.81 -22.31
N HIS A 52 0.69 -47.89 -22.97
CA HIS A 52 2.12 -48.19 -23.19
C HIS A 52 2.79 -47.16 -24.11
N THR A 53 2.06 -46.62 -25.09
CA THR A 53 2.59 -45.53 -25.95
C THR A 53 2.72 -44.21 -25.20
N GLU A 54 1.75 -43.87 -24.35
CA GLU A 54 1.81 -42.69 -23.48
C GLU A 54 2.96 -42.81 -22.48
N GLU A 55 3.14 -43.97 -21.84
CA GLU A 55 4.24 -44.21 -20.91
C GLU A 55 5.61 -44.07 -21.60
N ARG A 56 5.76 -44.61 -22.82
CA ARG A 56 6.98 -44.44 -23.62
C ARG A 56 7.22 -43.00 -24.05
N LEU A 57 6.17 -42.24 -24.36
CA LEU A 57 6.29 -40.82 -24.70
C LEU A 57 6.64 -39.99 -23.46
N ALA A 58 6.02 -40.27 -22.32
CA ALA A 58 6.36 -39.64 -21.05
C ALA A 58 7.82 -39.92 -20.65
N GLN A 59 8.32 -41.14 -20.83
CA GLN A 59 9.73 -41.48 -20.60
C GLN A 59 10.67 -40.74 -21.57
N LYS A 60 10.28 -40.55 -22.84
CA LYS A 60 11.08 -39.78 -23.80
C LYS A 60 11.10 -38.30 -23.47
N VAL A 61 9.96 -37.71 -23.13
CA VAL A 61 9.88 -36.30 -22.71
C VAL A 61 10.69 -36.08 -21.45
N ALA A 62 10.57 -36.97 -20.45
CA ALA A 62 11.38 -36.90 -19.24
C ALA A 62 12.90 -37.00 -19.52
N ALA A 63 13.31 -37.82 -20.50
CA ALA A 63 14.70 -37.93 -20.92
C ALA A 63 15.19 -36.67 -21.65
N GLU A 64 14.38 -36.10 -22.55
CA GLU A 64 14.69 -34.86 -23.26
C GLU A 64 14.72 -33.65 -22.30
N GLU A 65 13.84 -33.61 -21.31
CA GLU A 65 13.86 -32.60 -20.24
C GLU A 65 15.10 -32.73 -19.37
N ALA A 66 15.51 -33.94 -19.01
CA ALA A 66 16.75 -34.18 -18.26
C ALA A 66 18.00 -33.76 -19.06
N GLU A 67 18.02 -34.02 -20.38
CA GLU A 67 19.11 -33.58 -21.26
C GLU A 67 19.12 -32.05 -21.42
N ALA A 68 17.95 -31.42 -21.59
CA ALA A 68 17.84 -29.97 -21.66
C ALA A 68 18.30 -29.30 -20.35
N GLU A 69 18.01 -29.92 -19.20
CA GLU A 69 18.45 -29.41 -17.90
C GLU A 69 19.97 -29.52 -17.73
N LEU A 70 20.58 -30.61 -18.17
CA LEU A 70 22.05 -30.73 -18.20
C LEU A 70 22.70 -29.65 -19.09
N ILE A 71 22.10 -29.33 -20.24
CA ILE A 71 22.58 -28.26 -21.12
C ILE A 71 22.43 -26.89 -20.45
N ARG A 72 21.32 -26.62 -19.76
CA ARG A 72 21.12 -25.37 -19.00
C ARG A 72 22.13 -25.23 -17.87
N GLN A 73 22.40 -26.31 -17.12
CA GLN A 73 23.40 -26.31 -16.06
C GLN A 73 24.80 -26.05 -16.60
N ALA A 74 25.19 -26.72 -17.69
CA ALA A 74 26.49 -26.47 -18.34
C ALA A 74 26.63 -25.02 -18.85
N ALA A 75 25.56 -24.46 -19.43
CA ALA A 75 25.55 -23.06 -19.88
C ALA A 75 25.61 -22.06 -18.71
N ALA A 76 24.97 -22.38 -17.58
CA ALA A 76 25.03 -21.57 -16.37
C ALA A 76 26.44 -21.57 -15.75
N GLU A 77 27.09 -22.74 -15.66
CA GLU A 77 28.47 -22.87 -15.18
C GLU A 77 29.46 -22.12 -16.08
N GLU A 78 29.30 -22.19 -17.41
CA GLU A 78 30.14 -21.45 -18.34
C GLU A 78 29.95 -19.93 -18.22
N ALA A 79 28.70 -19.48 -18.06
CA ALA A 79 28.40 -18.07 -17.83
C ALA A 79 28.99 -17.56 -16.50
N GLU A 80 28.99 -18.38 -15.45
CA GLU A 80 29.60 -18.04 -14.16
C GLU A 80 31.13 -17.95 -14.27
N ARG A 81 31.78 -18.90 -14.95
CA ARG A 81 33.23 -18.84 -15.21
C ARG A 81 33.64 -17.58 -15.96
N LEU A 82 32.88 -17.19 -16.99
CA LEU A 82 33.12 -15.95 -17.73
C LEU A 82 32.92 -14.70 -16.86
N ARG A 83 31.94 -14.72 -15.93
CA ARG A 83 31.73 -13.61 -14.99
C ARG A 83 32.88 -13.48 -13.99
N LEU A 84 33.38 -14.58 -13.44
CA LEU A 84 34.53 -14.57 -12.54
C LEU A 84 35.78 -14.04 -13.25
N GLN A 85 36.06 -14.52 -14.47
CA GLN A 85 37.18 -14.03 -15.28
C GLN A 85 37.08 -12.52 -15.54
N ARG A 86 35.87 -12.00 -15.82
CA ARG A 86 35.66 -10.54 -16.01
C ARG A 86 35.86 -9.75 -14.72
N ARG A 87 35.46 -10.28 -13.56
CA ARG A 87 35.70 -9.63 -12.26
C ARG A 87 37.20 -9.52 -11.97
N GLU A 88 37.95 -10.61 -12.15
CA GLU A 88 39.40 -10.62 -11.98
C GLU A 88 40.10 -9.62 -12.92
N GLN A 89 39.68 -9.54 -14.19
CA GLN A 89 40.21 -8.55 -15.14
C GLN A 89 39.90 -7.11 -14.73
N THR A 90 38.69 -6.85 -14.23
CA THR A 90 38.27 -5.52 -13.77
C THR A 90 39.02 -5.09 -12.51
N GLU A 91 39.23 -6.01 -11.57
CA GLU A 91 40.03 -5.77 -10.37
C GLU A 91 41.49 -5.50 -10.70
N LEU A 92 42.08 -6.25 -11.63
CA LEU A 92 43.45 -6.01 -12.09
C LEU A 92 43.60 -4.62 -12.73
N VAL A 93 42.63 -4.18 -13.55
CA VAL A 93 42.64 -2.83 -14.13
C VAL A 93 42.48 -1.76 -13.05
N ARG A 94 41.58 -1.97 -12.07
CA ARG A 94 41.41 -1.05 -10.94
C ARG A 94 42.69 -0.91 -10.12
N GLN A 95 43.35 -2.03 -9.79
CA GLN A 95 44.63 -2.02 -9.07
C GLN A 95 45.70 -1.25 -9.84
N ARG A 96 45.76 -1.42 -11.16
CA ARG A 96 46.70 -0.69 -12.03
C ARG A 96 46.43 0.82 -12.06
N LEU A 97 45.16 1.23 -12.09
CA LEU A 97 44.77 2.63 -12.01
C LEU A 97 45.13 3.24 -10.64
N GLN A 98 44.88 2.52 -9.56
CA GLN A 98 45.24 2.96 -8.21
C GLN A 98 46.76 3.14 -8.04
N ASN A 99 47.56 2.22 -8.59
CA ASN A 99 49.01 2.36 -8.60
C ASN A 99 49.48 3.58 -9.42
N PHE A 100 48.75 3.96 -10.46
CA PHE A 100 49.05 5.18 -11.23
C PHE A 100 48.63 6.44 -10.45
N LEU A 101 47.49 6.42 -9.79
CA LEU A 101 47.00 7.53 -8.96
C LEU A 101 47.90 7.83 -7.77
N SER A 102 48.66 6.85 -7.26
CA SER A 102 49.62 7.03 -6.17
C SER A 102 50.96 7.64 -6.58
N ILE A 103 51.19 7.92 -7.88
CA ILE A 103 52.39 8.62 -8.33
C ILE A 103 52.34 10.09 -7.87
N GLY A 104 53.27 10.49 -7.02
CA GLY A 104 53.50 11.88 -6.63
C GLY A 104 54.70 12.51 -7.36
N CYS A 105 54.70 13.84 -7.45
CA CYS A 105 55.84 14.62 -7.95
C CYS A 105 56.30 15.60 -6.87
N GLN A 106 57.62 15.74 -6.69
CA GLN A 106 58.19 16.70 -5.73
C GLN A 106 57.92 18.17 -6.12
N ASP A 107 57.78 18.43 -7.42
CA ASP A 107 57.41 19.74 -7.96
C ASP A 107 55.97 19.70 -8.49
N THR A 108 55.19 20.77 -8.32
CA THR A 108 53.83 20.85 -8.90
C THR A 108 53.88 20.67 -10.41
N ASN A 109 53.29 19.60 -10.93
CA ASN A 109 53.24 19.30 -12.35
C ASN A 109 51.78 19.19 -12.81
N LEU A 110 51.28 20.24 -13.46
CA LEU A 110 49.90 20.36 -13.92
C LEU A 110 49.47 19.23 -14.86
N GLU A 111 50.41 18.66 -15.62
CA GLU A 111 50.12 17.57 -16.54
C GLU A 111 49.84 16.26 -15.79
N LEU A 112 50.58 15.98 -14.71
CA LEU A 112 50.35 14.80 -13.88
C LEU A 112 48.96 14.86 -13.23
N GLU A 113 48.60 16.02 -12.68
CA GLU A 113 47.28 16.25 -12.06
C GLU A 113 46.15 16.04 -13.07
N HIS A 114 46.31 16.53 -14.31
CA HIS A 114 45.33 16.31 -15.37
C HIS A 114 45.20 14.83 -15.76
N GLN A 115 46.32 14.09 -15.86
CA GLN A 115 46.26 12.65 -16.15
C GLN A 115 45.66 11.84 -14.99
N GLN A 116 45.90 12.24 -13.74
CA GLN A 116 45.30 11.63 -12.56
C GLN A 116 43.78 11.87 -12.51
N GLN A 117 43.31 13.06 -12.89
CA GLN A 117 41.88 13.32 -13.01
C GLN A 117 41.22 12.41 -14.07
N LEU A 118 41.84 12.25 -15.24
CA LEU A 118 41.34 11.33 -16.28
C LEU A 118 41.33 9.86 -15.82
N ALA A 119 42.36 9.44 -15.07
CA ALA A 119 42.42 8.09 -14.51
C ALA A 119 41.35 7.88 -13.42
N ALA A 120 41.07 8.87 -12.59
CA ALA A 120 40.01 8.84 -11.58
C ALA A 120 38.61 8.83 -12.21
N GLU A 121 38.39 9.61 -13.28
CA GLU A 121 37.16 9.55 -14.06
C GLU A 121 36.95 8.17 -14.69
N LEU A 122 38.03 7.54 -15.20
CA LEU A 122 37.97 6.18 -15.75
C LEU A 122 37.72 5.14 -14.65
N GLU A 123 38.29 5.31 -13.45
CA GLU A 123 38.01 4.46 -12.27
C GLU A 123 36.54 4.57 -11.84
N GLN A 124 35.98 5.77 -11.81
CA GLN A 124 34.56 6.01 -11.51
C GLN A 124 33.64 5.50 -12.64
N ARG A 125 34.10 5.56 -13.89
CA ARG A 125 33.39 5.08 -15.07
C ARG A 125 33.47 3.58 -15.28
N LEU A 126 34.25 2.81 -14.52
CA LEU A 126 34.23 1.34 -14.53
C LEU A 126 32.99 0.84 -13.74
N PRO A 127 31.79 0.63 -14.35
CA PRO A 127 30.53 0.34 -13.65
C PRO A 127 30.26 -1.18 -13.72
N LEU A 128 29.50 -1.81 -12.81
CA LEU A 128 28.04 -1.96 -12.83
C LEU A 128 27.36 -2.33 -14.18
N SER A 129 28.07 -2.35 -15.32
CA SER A 129 27.59 -2.86 -16.61
C SER A 129 28.63 -3.82 -17.16
N ALA A 130 28.39 -5.11 -16.96
CA ALA A 130 29.31 -6.19 -17.32
C ALA A 130 29.35 -6.48 -18.85
N ASP A 131 28.69 -5.67 -19.68
CA ASP A 131 28.26 -6.12 -21.00
C ASP A 131 28.99 -5.51 -22.20
N ASP A 132 29.85 -4.49 -22.05
CA ASP A 132 30.61 -3.95 -23.19
C ASP A 132 32.12 -3.70 -22.89
N PRO A 133 32.99 -4.72 -23.06
CA PRO A 133 34.44 -4.60 -22.93
C PRO A 133 35.13 -4.06 -24.21
N GLU A 134 34.41 -3.38 -25.10
CA GLU A 134 34.97 -2.91 -26.38
C GLU A 134 35.76 -1.59 -26.30
N GLU A 135 35.86 -0.95 -25.13
CA GLU A 135 36.68 0.26 -24.96
C GLU A 135 38.18 -0.12 -25.03
N GLU A 136 38.84 0.23 -26.14
CA GLU A 136 40.25 -0.08 -26.47
C GLU A 136 41.21 0.19 -25.30
N THR A 137 40.94 1.26 -24.55
CA THR A 137 41.65 1.67 -23.33
C THR A 137 41.64 0.59 -22.23
N PHE A 138 40.54 -0.14 -22.03
CA PHE A 138 40.47 -1.22 -21.04
C PHE A 138 41.40 -2.38 -21.42
N ARG A 139 41.43 -2.73 -22.71
CA ARG A 139 42.29 -3.79 -23.24
C ARG A 139 43.77 -3.42 -23.11
N GLU A 140 44.13 -2.17 -23.44
CA GLU A 140 45.50 -1.66 -23.26
C GLU A 140 45.92 -1.63 -21.78
N LEU A 141 45.02 -1.23 -20.88
CA LEU A 141 45.27 -1.24 -19.43
C LEU A 141 45.43 -2.67 -18.90
N LEU A 142 44.67 -3.64 -19.41
CA LEU A 142 44.75 -5.05 -19.03
C LEU A 142 46.04 -5.72 -19.54
N HIS A 143 46.52 -5.39 -20.74
CA HIS A 143 47.79 -5.90 -21.27
C HIS A 143 49.02 -5.13 -20.78
N GLY A 144 48.83 -3.97 -20.13
CA GLY A 144 49.94 -3.15 -19.63
C GLY A 144 50.60 -2.29 -20.72
N GLU A 145 49.94 -2.17 -21.88
CA GLU A 145 50.42 -1.41 -23.03
C GLU A 145 50.03 0.07 -22.95
N HIS A 146 49.04 0.41 -22.11
CA HIS A 146 48.56 1.77 -21.94
C HIS A 146 49.68 2.72 -21.47
N ARG A 147 49.68 3.97 -21.95
CA ARG A 147 50.69 4.99 -21.63
C ARG A 147 50.89 5.21 -20.12
N TRP A 148 49.83 5.10 -19.31
CA TRP A 148 49.91 5.20 -17.85
C TRP A 148 50.73 4.06 -17.22
N MET A 149 50.64 2.85 -17.77
CA MET A 149 51.40 1.68 -17.31
C MET A 149 52.87 1.79 -17.70
N GLN A 150 53.16 2.36 -18.86
CA GLN A 150 54.54 2.63 -19.29
C GLN A 150 55.22 3.66 -18.38
N LEU A 151 54.50 4.72 -18.00
CA LEU A 151 54.99 5.70 -17.02
C LEU A 151 55.18 5.06 -15.65
N LEU A 152 54.19 4.30 -15.17
CA LEU A 152 54.27 3.61 -13.88
C LEU A 152 55.47 2.66 -13.85
N LYS A 153 55.69 1.85 -14.89
CA LYS A 153 56.83 0.93 -14.99
C LYS A 153 58.16 1.68 -14.97
N LEU A 154 58.28 2.80 -15.69
CA LEU A 154 59.48 3.64 -15.67
C LEU A 154 59.78 4.20 -14.27
N VAL A 155 58.74 4.54 -13.49
CA VAL A 155 58.86 5.10 -12.14
C VAL A 155 59.12 4.01 -11.09
N SER A 156 58.43 2.87 -11.16
CA SER A 156 58.53 1.80 -10.16
C SER A 156 59.76 0.92 -10.32
N GLU A 157 60.20 0.70 -11.56
CA GLU A 157 61.31 -0.22 -11.90
C GLU A 157 62.57 0.54 -12.34
N HIS A 158 62.69 1.83 -12.04
CA HIS A 158 63.77 2.70 -12.53
C HIS A 158 65.17 2.07 -12.43
N ASP A 159 65.47 1.40 -11.31
CA ASP A 159 66.79 0.79 -11.05
C ASP A 159 66.92 -0.66 -11.54
N ALA A 160 65.81 -1.29 -11.96
CA ALA A 160 65.75 -2.69 -12.39
C ALA A 160 65.71 -2.86 -13.91
N LEU A 161 65.46 -1.79 -14.67
CA LEU A 161 65.39 -1.82 -16.13
C LEU A 161 66.79 -1.94 -16.75
N THR A 162 66.92 -2.75 -17.81
CA THR A 162 68.14 -2.78 -18.63
C THR A 162 68.26 -1.50 -19.47
N ASP A 163 69.48 -1.11 -19.85
CA ASP A 163 69.73 0.10 -20.67
C ASP A 163 68.85 0.14 -21.93
N ALA A 164 68.66 -1.01 -22.60
CA ALA A 164 67.83 -1.10 -23.81
C ALA A 164 66.32 -0.94 -23.53
N GLU A 165 65.83 -1.48 -22.42
CA GLU A 165 64.43 -1.33 -22.00
C GLU A 165 64.15 0.09 -21.50
N TRP A 166 65.13 0.68 -20.81
CA TRP A 166 65.08 2.06 -20.34
C TRP A 166 65.03 3.03 -21.52
N ASP A 167 65.89 2.86 -22.53
CA ASP A 167 65.87 3.67 -23.75
C ASP A 167 64.50 3.58 -24.45
N GLN A 168 63.97 2.36 -24.61
CA GLN A 168 62.68 2.14 -25.27
C GLN A 168 61.49 2.74 -24.47
N LEU A 169 61.45 2.56 -23.15
CA LEU A 169 60.41 3.13 -22.30
C LEU A 169 60.53 4.67 -22.25
N SER A 170 61.75 5.20 -22.20
CA SER A 170 61.98 6.66 -22.21
C SER A 170 61.48 7.31 -23.50
N GLU A 171 61.68 6.68 -24.65
CA GLU A 171 61.22 7.16 -25.94
C GLU A 171 59.69 7.14 -26.02
N ARG A 172 59.05 6.06 -25.57
CA ARG A 172 57.59 5.95 -25.56
C ARG A 172 56.93 6.93 -24.58
N VAL A 173 57.50 7.14 -23.39
CA VAL A 173 57.00 8.12 -22.41
C VAL A 173 57.16 9.55 -22.96
N ARG A 174 58.30 9.88 -23.59
CA ARG A 174 58.49 11.19 -24.27
C ARG A 174 57.54 11.40 -25.44
N GLY A 175 57.12 10.33 -26.12
CA GLY A 175 56.13 10.38 -27.20
C GLY A 175 54.69 10.52 -26.73
N SER A 176 54.38 10.11 -25.49
CA SER A 176 53.01 10.00 -24.98
C SER A 176 52.60 11.12 -24.01
N PHE A 177 53.56 11.84 -23.44
CA PHE A 177 53.37 12.91 -22.45
C PHE A 177 54.17 14.17 -22.82
N GLU A 178 53.81 15.33 -22.27
CA GLU A 178 54.56 16.56 -22.49
C GLU A 178 55.96 16.47 -21.87
N SER A 179 56.85 17.33 -22.37
CA SER A 179 58.26 17.32 -22.00
C SER A 179 58.49 17.56 -20.50
N SER A 180 57.58 18.25 -19.80
CA SER A 180 57.66 18.46 -18.35
C SER A 180 57.51 17.16 -17.56
N LEU A 181 56.45 16.38 -17.82
CA LEU A 181 56.20 15.12 -17.11
C LEU A 181 57.20 14.05 -17.49
N ALA A 182 57.52 13.91 -18.78
CA ALA A 182 58.52 12.95 -19.23
C ALA A 182 59.91 13.23 -18.62
N ASN A 183 60.33 14.50 -18.55
CA ASN A 183 61.62 14.84 -17.91
C ASN A 183 61.59 14.70 -16.38
N ALA A 184 60.44 14.90 -15.73
CA ALA A 184 60.31 14.65 -14.30
C ALA A 184 60.47 13.15 -13.99
N ALA A 185 59.84 12.28 -14.79
CA ALA A 185 59.99 10.83 -14.69
C ALA A 185 61.45 10.39 -14.90
N LEU A 186 62.09 10.86 -15.99
CA LEU A 186 63.47 10.49 -16.34
C LEU A 186 64.53 11.04 -15.39
N ARG A 187 64.20 12.07 -14.61
CA ARG A 187 65.08 12.62 -13.56
C ARG A 187 64.84 11.98 -12.20
N GLY A 188 63.96 10.99 -12.10
CA GLY A 188 63.61 10.33 -10.83
C GLY A 188 62.89 11.26 -9.85
N ARG A 189 62.19 12.30 -10.33
CA ARG A 189 61.42 13.23 -9.48
C ARG A 189 60.00 12.77 -9.17
N LEU A 190 59.55 11.71 -9.86
CA LEU A 190 58.29 11.04 -9.58
C LEU A 190 58.57 9.87 -8.63
N ALA A 191 57.73 9.73 -7.61
CA ALA A 191 57.82 8.63 -6.65
C ALA A 191 56.41 8.12 -6.32
N ILE A 192 56.28 6.83 -6.05
CA ILE A 192 55.01 6.25 -5.61
C ILE A 192 54.85 6.56 -4.12
N ILE A 193 53.85 7.36 -3.77
CA ILE A 193 53.55 7.72 -2.39
C ILE A 193 52.74 6.55 -1.79
N SER A 194 53.37 5.78 -0.92
CA SER A 194 52.65 4.77 -0.12
C SER A 194 52.01 5.46 1.08
N GLU A 195 50.72 5.20 1.35
CA GLU A 195 49.96 5.83 2.46
C GLU A 195 50.63 5.68 3.84
N SER A 196 51.53 4.70 4.00
CA SER A 196 52.28 4.43 5.23
C SER A 196 53.37 5.44 5.61
N ASP A 197 53.81 6.33 4.71
CA ASP A 197 54.92 7.28 4.99
C ASP A 197 54.47 8.68 5.45
N SER A 198 53.17 8.86 5.73
CA SER A 198 52.60 10.16 6.12
C SER A 198 52.48 10.35 7.65
N THR A 199 53.57 10.09 8.40
CA THR A 199 53.68 10.51 9.81
C THR A 199 55.02 11.21 10.14
N GLU A 200 54.88 12.38 10.78
CA GLU A 200 55.88 13.16 11.54
C GLU A 200 56.89 14.05 10.79
N VAL A 201 56.49 15.32 10.55
CA VAL A 201 57.38 16.48 10.70
C VAL A 201 56.86 17.31 11.88
N THR A 202 57.38 17.03 13.07
CA THR A 202 57.23 17.83 14.29
C THR A 202 58.33 18.88 14.35
N VAL A 203 57.95 20.16 14.29
CA VAL A 203 58.83 21.30 14.56
C VAL A 203 58.97 21.46 16.08
N SER A 204 60.19 21.33 16.59
CA SER A 204 60.55 21.55 18.01
C SER A 204 60.48 23.03 18.40
N PRO A 205 60.00 23.37 19.62
CA PRO A 205 60.29 24.63 20.28
C PRO A 205 61.55 24.51 21.16
N ALA A 206 62.41 25.51 21.09
CA ALA A 206 63.66 25.59 21.86
C ALA A 206 63.44 26.09 23.30
N ASP A 207 64.23 25.50 24.20
CA ASP A 207 64.56 25.98 25.55
C ASP A 207 64.98 27.46 25.56
N GLU A 208 64.53 28.21 26.57
CA GLU A 208 65.39 29.12 27.36
C GLU A 208 64.62 29.67 28.58
N MET A 209 65.01 29.20 29.77
CA MET A 209 64.81 29.90 31.05
C MET A 209 66.16 30.50 31.48
N ALA A 210 66.21 31.81 31.71
CA ALA A 210 67.08 32.44 32.70
C ALA A 210 66.61 33.87 33.04
N GLU A 211 66.48 34.13 34.33
CA GLU A 211 66.30 35.43 34.97
C GLU A 211 67.49 36.37 34.67
N ASP A 212 67.26 37.68 34.48
CA ASP A 212 67.92 38.72 35.28
C ASP A 212 67.30 40.12 35.10
N ALA A 213 67.66 41.00 36.04
CA ALA A 213 67.01 42.21 36.50
C ALA A 213 67.03 43.49 35.63
N ALA A 214 66.18 44.43 36.10
CA ALA A 214 66.39 45.89 36.20
C ALA A 214 65.83 46.85 35.12
N ALA A 215 64.88 47.65 35.61
CA ALA A 215 64.84 49.13 35.56
C ALA A 215 64.35 49.91 34.31
N GLU A 216 63.38 50.78 34.65
CA GLU A 216 63.17 52.16 34.19
C GLU A 216 62.43 52.47 32.87
N SER A 217 61.31 53.20 33.07
CA SER A 217 60.79 54.33 32.26
C SER A 217 60.25 53.99 30.85
N GLU A 218 59.12 54.49 30.33
CA GLU A 218 58.49 55.79 30.48
C GLU A 218 57.08 55.70 29.84
N LEU A 219 56.06 56.32 30.45
CA LEU A 219 54.79 56.72 29.78
C LEU A 219 55.10 57.85 28.76
N PRO A 220 54.19 58.30 27.84
CA PRO A 220 52.72 58.24 27.94
C PRO A 220 51.91 58.08 26.61
N GLY A 221 50.61 57.75 26.80
CA GLY A 221 49.51 58.50 26.17
C GLY A 221 49.03 58.08 24.78
N ILE A 222 47.77 57.68 24.69
CA ILE A 222 46.67 58.44 24.04
C ILE A 222 45.40 57.56 24.08
N GLU A 223 44.46 58.01 24.92
CA GLU A 223 43.01 57.81 24.80
C GLU A 223 42.48 58.73 23.67
N PRO A 224 41.33 58.47 23.02
CA PRO A 224 40.05 58.51 23.74
C PRO A 224 38.91 57.58 23.24
N SER A 225 38.06 57.22 24.21
CA SER A 225 36.58 57.30 24.24
C SER A 225 35.79 57.21 22.93
N VAL A 226 34.78 56.32 22.88
CA VAL A 226 33.33 56.67 22.88
C VAL A 226 32.50 55.44 23.29
N GLU A 227 31.81 55.55 24.43
CA GLU A 227 30.51 54.96 24.76
C GLU A 227 29.51 56.15 24.89
N PRO A 228 28.20 56.01 25.13
CA PRO A 228 27.30 54.84 25.09
C PRO A 228 25.94 55.18 24.40
N SER A 229 24.95 54.27 24.46
CA SER A 229 23.63 54.50 25.11
C SER A 229 22.45 53.75 24.47
N SER A 230 21.74 52.99 25.33
CA SER A 230 20.33 52.61 25.22
C SER A 230 19.39 53.83 25.24
N PRO A 231 18.08 53.63 25.05
CA PRO A 231 17.24 53.77 26.25
C PRO A 231 16.10 52.74 26.37
N ALA A 232 15.71 52.52 27.62
CA ALA A 232 14.46 51.97 28.09
C ALA A 232 13.50 53.11 28.51
N GLU A 233 12.19 52.87 28.49
CA GLU A 233 11.11 53.47 29.32
C GLU A 233 9.79 52.82 28.83
N GLU A 234 8.96 52.09 29.59
CA GLU A 234 8.38 52.27 30.94
C GLU A 234 7.20 53.28 30.98
N ARG A 235 6.01 52.78 31.39
CA ARG A 235 4.75 53.44 31.87
C ARG A 235 3.66 52.36 31.79
N GLU A 236 3.10 51.72 32.82
CA GLU A 236 2.59 52.09 34.15
C GLU A 236 1.37 53.03 34.21
N ILE A 237 0.25 52.47 34.76
CA ILE A 237 -0.71 53.01 35.77
C ILE A 237 -1.95 53.84 35.27
N PRO A 238 -3.18 53.80 35.90
CA PRO A 238 -3.89 52.74 36.69
C PRO A 238 -5.48 52.89 36.59
N PRO A 239 -6.37 52.59 37.60
CA PRO A 239 -7.80 52.23 37.40
C PRO A 239 -8.81 53.23 38.06
N LEU A 240 -10.12 52.89 38.08
CA LEU A 240 -11.22 53.31 39.02
C LEU A 240 -12.57 53.11 38.27
N SER A 241 -13.46 52.18 38.66
CA SER A 241 -14.54 52.29 39.67
C SER A 241 -15.95 52.40 39.05
N SER A 242 -16.84 51.55 39.57
CA SER A 242 -18.32 51.44 39.48
C SER A 242 -19.08 52.77 39.75
N PRO A 243 -20.44 52.91 39.70
CA PRO A 243 -21.51 51.89 39.88
C PRO A 243 -22.84 52.08 39.09
N SER A 244 -23.79 51.15 39.37
CA SER A 244 -25.27 51.30 39.47
C SER A 244 -26.11 51.78 38.27
N ASN A 245 -27.07 50.96 37.83
CA ASN A 245 -28.50 51.22 38.11
C ASN A 245 -29.43 50.05 37.76
N GLU A 246 -30.41 49.88 38.64
CA GLU A 246 -31.62 49.06 38.57
C GLU A 246 -32.68 49.72 37.66
N GLU A 247 -33.65 48.91 37.19
CA GLU A 247 -35.11 49.15 37.06
C GLU A 247 -35.67 48.10 36.06
N GLU A 248 -36.34 47.04 36.51
CA GLU A 248 -37.79 46.92 36.77
C GLU A 248 -38.72 47.27 35.59
N HIS A 249 -39.41 46.26 35.06
CA HIS A 249 -40.87 46.28 34.76
C HIS A 249 -41.37 44.83 34.59
N VAL A 250 -42.13 44.29 35.56
CA VAL A 250 -43.61 44.25 35.68
C VAL A 250 -44.30 43.15 34.85
N ALA A 251 -44.67 42.08 35.58
CA ALA A 251 -45.95 41.38 35.69
C ALA A 251 -46.87 41.15 34.47
N SER A 252 -47.24 39.88 34.28
CA SER A 252 -48.61 39.30 34.32
C SER A 252 -48.51 37.81 33.95
N GLY A 253 -49.01 36.81 34.67
CA GLY A 253 -50.18 36.77 35.54
C GLY A 253 -51.39 36.26 34.76
N SER A 254 -51.55 34.92 34.63
CA SER A 254 -52.84 34.28 34.36
C SER A 254 -52.77 32.78 34.64
N VAL A 255 -53.23 32.41 35.84
CA VAL A 255 -53.73 31.09 36.21
C VAL A 255 -55.23 31.10 35.90
N PHE A 256 -55.73 30.09 35.18
CA PHE A 256 -57.10 29.62 35.32
C PHE A 256 -57.17 28.12 35.05
N ASP A 257 -57.73 27.40 36.03
CA ASP A 257 -58.32 26.07 35.95
C ASP A 257 -59.26 25.93 34.74
N GLU A 258 -59.37 24.73 34.14
CA GLU A 258 -60.61 23.95 34.21
C GLU A 258 -60.45 22.54 33.63
N LEU A 259 -60.92 21.57 34.40
CA LEU A 259 -61.17 20.17 34.03
C LEU A 259 -62.06 20.07 32.79
N THR A 260 -61.82 19.08 31.93
CA THR A 260 -62.90 18.24 31.37
C THR A 260 -62.33 17.03 30.63
N GLU A 261 -62.76 15.84 31.09
CA GLU A 261 -62.78 14.61 30.29
C GLU A 261 -63.63 14.80 29.04
N SER A 262 -63.17 14.34 27.87
CA SER A 262 -64.04 13.71 26.87
C SER A 262 -63.24 12.92 25.83
N LYS A 263 -63.61 11.63 25.65
CA LYS A 263 -63.49 10.90 24.37
C LYS A 263 -64.21 11.69 23.26
N PRO A 264 -63.85 11.53 21.98
CA PRO A 264 -64.70 10.69 21.13
C PRO A 264 -64.01 9.94 19.97
N SER A 265 -64.63 8.80 19.64
CA SER A 265 -64.83 8.14 18.34
C SER A 265 -64.09 8.59 17.06
N VAL A 266 -63.55 7.58 16.38
CA VAL A 266 -63.80 7.19 14.97
C VAL A 266 -64.38 8.28 14.06
N SER A 267 -63.59 8.74 13.08
CA SER A 267 -64.13 9.21 11.81
C SER A 267 -63.09 9.11 10.69
N ASN A 268 -63.53 8.55 9.57
CA ASN A 268 -62.84 8.45 8.30
C ASN A 268 -62.43 9.83 7.75
N GLY A 269 -61.25 9.89 7.15
CA GLY A 269 -60.79 11.08 6.43
C GLY A 269 -59.61 10.78 5.53
N SER A 270 -59.89 10.18 4.38
CA SER A 270 -58.99 10.12 3.24
C SER A 270 -58.65 11.54 2.76
N THR A 271 -57.36 11.82 2.51
CA THR A 271 -56.80 12.67 1.44
C THR A 271 -55.28 12.67 1.63
N SER A 272 -54.54 11.93 0.81
CA SER A 272 -53.98 12.38 -0.48
C SER A 272 -52.74 13.27 -0.33
N LEU A 273 -51.57 12.63 -0.27
CA LEU A 273 -50.37 13.08 -0.99
C LEU A 273 -49.72 11.85 -1.62
N LEU A 274 -50.21 11.49 -2.81
CA LEU A 274 -49.59 10.53 -3.72
C LEU A 274 -48.80 11.28 -4.80
N HIS A 275 -47.84 10.54 -5.35
CA HIS A 275 -46.99 10.78 -6.51
C HIS A 275 -45.69 11.54 -6.19
N SER A 276 -44.58 10.82 -6.07
CA SER A 276 -43.97 10.23 -7.27
C SER A 276 -43.32 8.87 -6.99
N SER A 277 -43.94 7.81 -7.51
CA SER A 277 -43.28 6.56 -7.83
C SER A 277 -43.72 6.15 -9.24
N LEU A 278 -42.83 5.39 -9.89
CA LEU A 278 -43.00 4.59 -11.12
C LEU A 278 -42.81 5.32 -12.45
N LEU A 279 -41.63 5.11 -13.04
CA LEU A 279 -41.45 4.17 -14.16
C LEU A 279 -39.96 3.86 -14.33
N ALA A 280 -39.50 2.81 -13.66
CA ALA A 280 -38.33 2.05 -14.07
C ALA A 280 -38.72 0.58 -14.00
N SER A 281 -39.23 0.06 -15.12
CA SER A 281 -39.28 -1.38 -15.37
C SER A 281 -37.84 -1.84 -15.57
N SER A 282 -37.13 -2.11 -14.47
CA SER A 282 -35.84 -2.79 -14.50
C SER A 282 -36.05 -4.22 -14.03
N VAL A 283 -35.79 -5.15 -14.93
CA VAL A 283 -35.73 -6.59 -14.65
C VAL A 283 -34.71 -6.78 -13.51
N ARG A 284 -35.17 -7.34 -12.38
CA ARG A 284 -34.26 -7.80 -11.32
C ARG A 284 -33.59 -9.08 -11.81
N PRO A 285 -32.26 -9.23 -11.73
CA PRO A 285 -31.63 -10.53 -11.93
C PRO A 285 -32.00 -11.41 -10.73
N SER A 286 -32.93 -12.35 -10.92
CA SER A 286 -33.24 -13.39 -9.95
C SER A 286 -32.17 -14.48 -10.04
N LEU A 287 -31.12 -14.35 -9.25
CA LEU A 287 -30.29 -15.49 -8.87
C LEU A 287 -31.07 -16.26 -7.79
N GLU A 288 -31.35 -17.54 -8.05
CA GLU A 288 -31.89 -18.44 -7.04
C GLU A 288 -30.87 -18.51 -5.89
N SER A 289 -31.25 -18.03 -4.71
CA SER A 289 -30.37 -17.97 -3.51
C SER A 289 -29.81 -19.34 -3.11
N GLU A 290 -30.43 -20.40 -3.59
CA GLU A 290 -30.04 -21.79 -3.38
C GLU A 290 -28.71 -22.13 -4.09
N ASP A 291 -28.39 -21.54 -5.24
CA ASP A 291 -27.20 -21.92 -6.02
C ASP A 291 -25.86 -21.58 -5.32
N LEU A 292 -25.77 -20.42 -4.66
CA LEU A 292 -24.56 -20.05 -3.93
C LEU A 292 -24.40 -20.84 -2.63
N HIS A 293 -25.52 -21.04 -1.93
CA HIS A 293 -25.54 -21.82 -0.70
C HIS A 293 -25.20 -23.29 -0.98
N ASN A 294 -25.80 -23.90 -2.00
CA ASN A 294 -25.52 -25.28 -2.40
C ASN A 294 -24.08 -25.44 -2.94
N ALA A 295 -23.57 -24.46 -3.72
CA ALA A 295 -22.20 -24.53 -4.24
C ALA A 295 -21.11 -24.47 -3.15
N LEU A 296 -21.35 -23.75 -2.05
CA LEU A 296 -20.40 -23.60 -0.93
C LEU A 296 -20.52 -24.73 0.10
N PHE A 297 -21.72 -25.27 0.33
CA PHE A 297 -21.96 -26.28 1.37
C PHE A 297 -21.81 -27.75 0.91
N ASP A 298 -21.88 -28.06 -0.38
CA ASP A 298 -21.70 -29.44 -0.89
C ASP A 298 -20.24 -29.96 -0.80
N GLY A 299 -19.27 -29.12 -0.43
CA GLY A 299 -17.85 -29.47 -0.38
C GLY A 299 -17.24 -29.70 1.01
N GLN A 300 -18.00 -29.58 2.11
CA GLN A 300 -17.44 -29.50 3.47
C GLN A 300 -17.19 -30.84 4.20
N SER A 301 -17.18 -31.98 3.49
CA SER A 301 -16.83 -33.26 4.12
C SER A 301 -15.34 -33.57 3.91
N GLU A 302 -14.57 -33.47 5.00
CA GLU A 302 -13.17 -33.92 5.17
C GLU A 302 -12.08 -32.96 4.61
N LEU A 303 -11.46 -32.14 5.48
CA LEU A 303 -9.98 -32.03 5.62
C LEU A 303 -9.54 -30.93 6.62
N GLU A 304 -8.74 -31.40 7.58
CA GLU A 304 -7.76 -30.81 8.51
C GLU A 304 -7.81 -29.35 8.97
N ALA A 305 -7.91 -29.22 10.30
CA ALA A 305 -7.71 -28.02 11.08
C ALA A 305 -6.25 -27.91 11.54
N GLY A 306 -5.56 -26.86 11.09
CA GLY A 306 -4.25 -26.46 11.60
C GLY A 306 -3.76 -25.26 10.80
N ASP A 307 -3.54 -24.14 11.48
CA ASP A 307 -2.81 -22.94 11.02
C ASP A 307 -3.61 -21.67 10.63
N SER A 308 -4.93 -21.73 10.39
CA SER A 308 -5.72 -20.50 10.13
C SER A 308 -6.48 -19.95 11.34
N ASN A 309 -6.31 -20.54 12.53
CA ASN A 309 -7.26 -20.34 13.63
C ASN A 309 -7.16 -18.98 14.34
N ILE A 310 -6.02 -18.29 14.32
CA ILE A 310 -5.84 -17.01 15.05
C ILE A 310 -6.44 -15.83 14.28
N LEU A 311 -6.24 -15.76 12.95
CA LEU A 311 -6.91 -14.76 12.10
C LEU A 311 -8.41 -15.07 11.99
N ARG A 312 -8.81 -16.35 11.97
CA ARG A 312 -10.22 -16.74 12.02
C ARG A 312 -10.87 -16.40 13.37
N GLN A 313 -10.18 -16.58 14.50
CA GLN A 313 -10.69 -16.16 15.81
C GLN A 313 -10.77 -14.63 15.96
N ARG A 314 -9.88 -13.87 15.32
CA ARG A 314 -9.95 -12.40 15.27
C ARG A 314 -11.02 -11.86 14.32
N LEU A 315 -11.52 -12.67 13.38
CA LEU A 315 -12.52 -12.29 12.36
C LEU A 315 -13.87 -13.02 12.53
N HIS A 316 -14.01 -13.91 13.53
CA HIS A 316 -15.27 -14.51 13.94
C HIS A 316 -16.07 -13.52 14.78
N PHE A 317 -16.81 -12.66 14.07
CA PHE A 317 -17.83 -11.78 14.62
C PHE A 317 -19.16 -12.54 14.64
N ASP A 318 -19.40 -13.36 15.66
CA ASP A 318 -20.65 -14.11 15.79
C ASP A 318 -21.63 -13.46 16.79
N GLU A 319 -22.88 -13.39 16.31
CA GLU A 319 -24.16 -12.94 16.88
C GLU A 319 -24.32 -11.48 17.40
N PRO A 320 -25.37 -10.75 16.95
CA PRO A 320 -25.68 -9.35 17.31
C PRO A 320 -26.23 -9.18 18.73
N THR A 321 -25.98 -10.12 19.64
CA THR A 321 -26.58 -10.16 20.99
C THR A 321 -25.72 -9.43 22.03
N GLY A 322 -25.21 -8.26 21.64
CA GLY A 322 -24.32 -7.44 22.46
C GLY A 322 -24.91 -6.07 22.83
N PRO A 323 -24.33 -5.39 23.83
CA PRO A 323 -24.70 -4.03 24.23
C PRO A 323 -24.61 -3.02 23.08
N SER A 324 -23.77 -3.27 22.05
CA SER A 324 -23.70 -2.40 20.87
C SER A 324 -25.00 -2.36 20.05
N CYS A 325 -25.74 -3.47 19.97
CA CYS A 325 -27.02 -3.55 19.25
C CYS A 325 -28.11 -2.74 19.98
N GLU A 326 -28.23 -2.93 21.29
CA GLU A 326 -29.18 -2.18 22.13
C GLU A 326 -28.93 -0.66 22.03
N LEU A 327 -27.66 -0.24 22.19
CA LEU A 327 -27.27 1.16 22.05
C LEU A 327 -27.54 1.70 20.64
N ALA A 328 -27.25 0.93 19.58
CA ALA A 328 -27.54 1.36 18.22
C ALA A 328 -29.05 1.57 17.98
N THR A 329 -29.89 0.67 18.47
CA THR A 329 -31.36 0.82 18.37
C THR A 329 -31.87 2.02 19.17
N GLU A 330 -31.31 2.28 20.35
CA GLU A 330 -31.67 3.44 21.17
C GLU A 330 -31.26 4.74 20.48
N ILE A 331 -30.05 4.79 19.91
CA ILE A 331 -29.54 5.96 19.17
C ILE A 331 -30.41 6.28 17.95
N LEU A 332 -30.85 5.26 17.20
CA LEU A 332 -31.74 5.45 16.05
C LEU A 332 -33.12 5.99 16.45
N ALA A 333 -33.59 5.66 17.65
CA ALA A 333 -34.87 6.14 18.18
C ALA A 333 -34.74 7.50 18.90
N ALA A 334 -33.53 7.97 19.19
CA ALA A 334 -33.25 9.16 19.98
C ALA A 334 -33.25 10.45 19.16
N ASP A 335 -33.59 11.57 19.81
CA ASP A 335 -33.40 12.92 19.26
C ASP A 335 -31.90 13.27 19.14
N SER A 336 -31.57 14.27 18.31
CA SER A 336 -30.18 14.64 17.99
C SER A 336 -29.27 14.84 19.21
N ARG A 337 -29.77 15.44 20.29
CA ARG A 337 -28.97 15.65 21.52
C ARG A 337 -28.61 14.35 22.23
N ARG A 338 -29.61 13.47 22.40
CA ARG A 338 -29.41 12.18 23.07
C ARG A 338 -28.56 11.24 22.22
N ARG A 339 -28.66 11.36 20.89
CA ARG A 339 -27.76 10.69 19.94
C ARG A 339 -26.30 11.11 20.15
N GLU A 340 -26.02 12.40 20.31
CA GLU A 340 -24.65 12.87 20.60
C GLU A 340 -24.09 12.33 21.92
N GLU A 341 -24.95 12.18 22.95
CA GLU A 341 -24.56 11.65 24.26
C GLU A 341 -24.27 10.15 24.26
N LEU A 342 -25.03 9.36 23.51
CA LEU A 342 -24.92 7.89 23.47
C LEU A 342 -23.85 7.36 22.49
N LEU A 343 -23.44 8.16 21.51
CA LEU A 343 -22.42 7.75 20.52
C LEU A 343 -21.07 7.36 21.14
N PRO A 344 -20.51 8.10 22.11
CA PRO A 344 -19.29 7.68 22.82
C PRO A 344 -19.42 6.32 23.50
N GLU A 345 -20.58 6.02 24.12
CA GLU A 345 -20.84 4.73 24.77
C GLU A 345 -20.87 3.59 23.75
N LEU A 346 -21.50 3.80 22.59
CA LEU A 346 -21.50 2.82 21.51
C LEU A 346 -20.08 2.55 20.99
N ILE A 347 -19.25 3.59 20.83
CA ILE A 347 -17.85 3.44 20.39
C ILE A 347 -17.07 2.58 21.41
N GLN A 348 -17.27 2.80 22.71
CA GLN A 348 -16.64 1.99 23.76
C GLN A 348 -17.09 0.53 23.70
N ALA A 349 -18.40 0.28 23.57
CA ALA A 349 -18.96 -1.06 23.45
C ALA A 349 -18.36 -1.82 22.26
N LEU A 350 -18.25 -1.15 21.09
CA LEU A 350 -17.65 -1.75 19.89
C LEU A 350 -16.17 -2.07 20.07
N ILE A 351 -15.39 -1.23 20.77
CA ILE A 351 -13.98 -1.53 21.07
C ILE A 351 -13.89 -2.75 21.99
N PHE A 352 -14.74 -2.83 23.01
CA PHE A 352 -14.77 -3.96 23.95
C PHE A 352 -15.18 -5.27 23.27
N GLU A 353 -16.13 -5.21 22.33
CA GLU A 353 -16.55 -6.35 21.48
C GLU A 353 -15.51 -6.72 20.40
N GLY A 354 -14.38 -6.01 20.30
CA GLY A 354 -13.33 -6.26 19.30
C GLY A 354 -13.63 -5.69 17.91
N ARG A 355 -14.74 -4.98 17.73
CA ARG A 355 -15.22 -4.36 16.48
C ARG A 355 -14.64 -2.96 16.25
N SER A 356 -13.33 -2.86 16.44
CA SER A 356 -12.61 -1.57 16.46
C SER A 356 -12.62 -0.83 15.12
N GLY A 357 -12.78 -1.54 13.99
CA GLY A 357 -12.93 -0.92 12.67
C GLY A 357 -14.20 -0.08 12.55
N LEU A 358 -15.34 -0.58 13.04
CA LEU A 358 -16.58 0.20 13.08
C LEU A 358 -16.50 1.35 14.09
N ALA A 359 -15.91 1.10 15.25
CA ALA A 359 -15.66 2.14 16.26
C ALA A 359 -14.85 3.31 15.68
N TYR A 360 -13.82 3.01 14.87
CA TYR A 360 -13.03 4.01 14.16
C TYR A 360 -13.88 4.85 13.19
N HIS A 361 -14.74 4.20 12.39
CA HIS A 361 -15.59 4.92 11.43
C HIS A 361 -16.64 5.80 12.12
N LEU A 362 -17.25 5.33 13.21
CA LEU A 362 -18.16 6.13 14.02
C LEU A 362 -17.45 7.32 14.65
N ALA A 363 -16.23 7.14 15.18
CA ALA A 363 -15.44 8.23 15.73
C ALA A 363 -15.10 9.29 14.66
N CYS A 364 -14.73 8.86 13.44
CA CYS A 364 -14.50 9.77 12.31
C CYS A 364 -15.76 10.55 11.89
N SER A 365 -16.91 9.88 11.81
CA SER A 365 -18.18 10.55 11.53
C SER A 365 -18.50 11.57 12.62
N MET A 366 -18.32 11.23 13.89
CA MET A 366 -18.56 12.11 15.03
C MET A 366 -17.67 13.36 15.02
N VAL A 367 -16.37 13.25 14.68
CA VAL A 367 -15.49 14.43 14.51
C VAL A 367 -16.05 15.38 13.45
N SER A 368 -16.55 14.80 12.36
CA SER A 368 -16.96 15.55 11.17
C SER A 368 -18.31 16.24 11.37
N THR A 369 -19.26 15.58 12.05
CA THR A 369 -20.61 16.09 12.27
C THR A 369 -20.71 16.96 13.53
N HIS A 370 -19.97 16.63 14.59
CA HIS A 370 -20.03 17.32 15.89
C HIS A 370 -18.63 17.70 16.40
N PRO A 371 -17.95 18.68 15.77
CA PRO A 371 -16.58 19.06 16.14
C PRO A 371 -16.47 19.70 17.54
N SER A 372 -17.60 20.11 18.13
CA SER A 372 -17.65 20.72 19.47
C SER A 372 -17.80 19.70 20.60
N THR A 373 -18.15 18.45 20.28
CA THR A 373 -18.34 17.41 21.30
C THR A 373 -16.97 16.85 21.69
N PRO A 374 -16.59 16.95 22.98
CA PRO A 374 -15.28 16.45 23.42
C PRO A 374 -15.23 14.93 23.20
N GLN A 375 -14.27 14.49 22.39
CA GLN A 375 -14.06 13.08 22.16
C GLN A 375 -13.20 12.50 23.27
N PHE A 376 -13.70 11.44 23.91
CA PHE A 376 -12.93 10.68 24.88
C PHE A 376 -11.70 10.01 24.23
N LEU A 377 -11.89 9.32 23.09
CA LEU A 377 -10.82 8.75 22.28
C LEU A 377 -10.79 9.37 20.88
N PRO A 378 -9.64 9.89 20.42
CA PRO A 378 -9.51 10.38 19.05
C PRO A 378 -9.51 9.19 18.07
N SER A 379 -10.06 9.41 16.88
CA SER A 379 -10.16 8.36 15.84
C SER A 379 -8.80 7.75 15.46
N TRP A 380 -7.72 8.55 15.44
CA TRP A 380 -6.36 8.04 15.18
C TRP A 380 -5.91 7.03 16.23
N ALA A 381 -6.30 7.18 17.51
CA ALA A 381 -5.90 6.25 18.56
C ALA A 381 -6.61 4.91 18.41
N ILE A 382 -7.90 4.93 18.03
CA ILE A 382 -8.67 3.70 17.75
C ILE A 382 -8.04 2.95 16.58
N ARG A 383 -7.71 3.65 15.48
CA ARG A 383 -7.01 3.06 14.34
C ARG A 383 -5.63 2.51 14.74
N ALA A 384 -4.87 3.25 15.55
CA ALA A 384 -3.57 2.82 16.02
C ALA A 384 -3.66 1.56 16.89
N TRP A 385 -4.70 1.43 17.71
CA TRP A 385 -4.99 0.20 18.46
C TRP A 385 -5.32 -0.97 17.54
N THR A 386 -6.23 -0.77 16.58
CA THR A 386 -6.64 -1.79 15.60
C THR A 386 -5.45 -2.32 14.79
N ILE A 387 -4.58 -1.43 14.32
CA ILE A 387 -3.45 -1.77 13.47
C ILE A 387 -2.23 -2.23 14.29
N GLY A 388 -1.97 -1.59 15.44
CA GLY A 388 -0.78 -1.80 16.28
C GLY A 388 -0.60 -3.24 16.74
N ASN A 389 -1.71 -3.92 17.02
CA ASN A 389 -1.73 -5.31 17.44
C ASN A 389 -1.41 -6.30 16.31
N ALA A 390 -1.49 -5.87 15.04
CA ALA A 390 -1.26 -6.70 13.88
C ALA A 390 0.12 -6.48 13.23
N VAL A 391 0.91 -5.51 13.71
CA VAL A 391 2.23 -5.22 13.14
C VAL A 391 3.17 -6.40 13.30
N LEU A 392 3.83 -6.77 12.21
CA LEU A 392 4.87 -7.81 12.20
C LEU A 392 6.19 -7.35 11.60
N PHE A 393 6.21 -6.24 10.86
CA PHE A 393 7.43 -5.78 10.20
C PHE A 393 7.88 -4.37 10.64
N PRO A 394 9.19 -4.11 10.69
CA PRO A 394 9.74 -2.85 11.22
C PRO A 394 9.49 -1.63 10.32
N THR A 395 9.38 -1.86 9.02
CA THR A 395 8.81 -0.94 8.04
C THR A 395 7.69 -1.70 7.32
N GLY A 396 6.83 -1.04 6.54
CA GLY A 396 5.68 -1.69 5.92
C GLY A 396 4.42 -0.85 5.99
N GLN A 397 3.30 -1.37 5.46
CA GLN A 397 2.04 -0.63 5.38
C GLN A 397 1.48 -0.27 6.76
N LEU A 398 1.48 -1.22 7.70
CA LEU A 398 0.96 -0.99 9.05
C LEU A 398 1.85 -0.02 9.84
N ALA A 399 3.18 -0.23 9.81
CA ALA A 399 4.15 0.65 10.44
C ALA A 399 4.06 2.09 9.88
N GLY A 400 3.95 2.24 8.56
CA GLY A 400 3.80 3.55 7.92
C GLY A 400 2.55 4.30 8.38
N ARG A 401 1.41 3.61 8.53
CA ARG A 401 0.16 4.21 9.04
C ARG A 401 0.24 4.55 10.53
N LEU A 402 0.79 3.66 11.35
CA LEU A 402 0.97 3.93 12.78
C LEU A 402 1.86 5.13 13.05
N GLN A 403 2.88 5.34 12.22
CA GLN A 403 3.69 6.54 12.33
C GLN A 403 2.86 7.82 12.14
N GLU A 404 1.97 7.86 11.15
CA GLU A 404 1.06 8.99 10.95
C GLU A 404 0.13 9.20 12.15
N ASP A 405 -0.33 8.11 12.76
CA ASP A 405 -1.21 8.14 13.93
C ASP A 405 -0.48 8.66 15.16
N PHE A 406 0.70 8.14 15.47
CA PHE A 406 1.46 8.56 16.65
C PHE A 406 2.06 9.97 16.53
N VAL A 407 2.24 10.50 15.31
CA VAL A 407 2.63 11.91 15.10
C VAL A 407 1.53 12.87 15.58
N GLN A 408 0.26 12.45 15.56
CA GLN A 408 -0.87 13.27 16.02
C GLN A 408 -1.02 13.29 17.56
N MET A 409 -0.24 12.47 18.27
CA MET A 409 -0.30 12.38 19.73
C MET A 409 0.14 13.71 20.37
N ASN A 410 -0.78 14.34 21.10
CA ASN A 410 -0.50 15.53 21.89
C ASN A 410 -0.85 15.26 23.36
N PRO A 411 0.16 15.12 24.25
CA PRO A 411 -0.09 14.77 25.65
C PRO A 411 -0.88 15.86 26.39
N LYS A 412 -0.77 17.13 25.96
CA LYS A 412 -1.50 18.24 26.58
C LYS A 412 -3.00 18.20 26.27
N ALA A 413 -3.38 17.64 25.13
CA ALA A 413 -4.79 17.51 24.77
C ALA A 413 -5.50 16.48 25.68
N LEU A 414 -4.79 15.43 26.11
CA LEU A 414 -5.31 14.42 27.04
C LEU A 414 -5.56 14.98 28.45
N GLN A 415 -4.76 15.97 28.88
CA GLN A 415 -4.89 16.60 30.20
C GLN A 415 -6.10 17.54 30.33
N ALA A 416 -6.74 17.92 29.21
CA ALA A 416 -7.90 18.80 29.21
C ALA A 416 -9.23 18.06 29.50
N ALA A 417 -9.23 16.72 29.48
CA ALA A 417 -10.40 15.89 29.75
C ALA A 417 -10.63 15.67 31.25
N SER A 418 -11.72 14.99 31.62
CA SER A 418 -11.90 14.53 33.01
C SER A 418 -10.73 13.61 33.41
N PRO A 419 -10.38 13.51 34.70
CA PRO A 419 -9.24 12.68 35.12
C PRO A 419 -9.42 11.20 34.76
N GLU A 420 -10.65 10.68 34.79
CA GLU A 420 -10.97 9.31 34.39
C GLU A 420 -10.81 9.10 32.88
N GLN A 421 -11.28 10.07 32.08
CA GLN A 421 -11.11 10.07 30.63
C GLN A 421 -9.64 10.22 30.23
N ALA A 422 -8.88 11.07 30.92
CA ALA A 422 -7.45 11.22 30.70
C ALA A 422 -6.72 9.90 31.03
N LEU A 423 -7.08 9.24 32.14
CA LEU A 423 -6.53 7.94 32.52
C LEU A 423 -6.84 6.88 31.46
N ALA A 424 -8.11 6.71 31.09
CA ALA A 424 -8.51 5.70 30.13
C ALA A 424 -7.91 5.93 28.73
N ALA A 425 -7.84 7.17 28.26
CA ALA A 425 -7.14 7.49 27.01
C ALA A 425 -5.64 7.19 27.10
N SER A 426 -5.00 7.47 28.24
CA SER A 426 -3.58 7.16 28.45
C SER A 426 -3.31 5.65 28.42
N LEU A 427 -4.15 4.84 29.07
CA LEU A 427 -4.04 3.38 29.10
C LEU A 427 -4.25 2.80 27.70
N PHE A 428 -5.24 3.30 26.97
CA PHE A 428 -5.56 2.87 25.61
C PHE A 428 -4.43 3.18 24.62
N ILE A 429 -3.85 4.39 24.67
CA ILE A 429 -2.72 4.77 23.81
C ILE A 429 -1.47 3.94 24.13
N ARG A 430 -1.22 3.63 25.42
CA ARG A 430 -0.13 2.71 25.80
C ARG A 430 -0.36 1.33 25.20
N ALA A 431 -1.59 0.81 25.27
CA ALA A 431 -1.96 -0.47 24.67
C ALA A 431 -1.62 -0.49 23.17
N ALA A 432 -2.01 0.56 22.43
CA ALA A 432 -1.70 0.70 21.00
C ALA A 432 -0.21 0.77 20.69
N ALA A 433 0.61 1.33 21.59
CA ALA A 433 2.03 1.56 21.36
C ALA A 433 2.95 0.40 21.79
N LEU A 434 2.50 -0.53 22.66
CA LEU A 434 3.35 -1.58 23.23
C LEU A 434 4.04 -2.45 22.17
N ARG A 435 3.28 -3.07 21.27
CA ARG A 435 3.81 -3.95 20.23
C ARG A 435 4.60 -3.18 19.15
N PRO A 436 4.09 -2.06 18.60
CA PRO A 436 4.83 -1.26 17.63
C PRO A 436 6.17 -0.71 18.17
N ALA A 437 6.27 -0.42 19.47
CA ALA A 437 7.53 0.05 20.06
C ALA A 437 8.67 -0.96 19.94
N VAL A 438 8.38 -2.27 19.94
CA VAL A 438 9.37 -3.34 19.80
C VAL A 438 9.63 -3.69 18.34
N ILE A 439 8.56 -3.86 17.56
CA ILE A 439 8.65 -4.36 16.18
C ILE A 439 9.07 -3.24 15.22
N ALA A 440 8.45 -2.06 15.33
CA ALA A 440 8.54 -0.98 14.35
C ALA A 440 8.89 0.36 15.01
N PRO A 441 10.16 0.57 15.44
CA PRO A 441 10.57 1.77 16.17
C PRO A 441 10.43 3.06 15.35
N SER A 442 10.42 2.97 14.02
CA SER A 442 10.16 4.08 13.09
C SER A 442 8.80 4.75 13.31
N THR A 443 7.83 4.04 13.92
CA THR A 443 6.48 4.54 14.25
C THR A 443 6.46 5.62 15.34
N ARG A 444 7.57 5.85 16.06
CA ARG A 444 7.63 6.67 17.28
C ARG A 444 6.84 6.12 18.47
N ALA A 445 6.34 4.89 18.41
CA ALA A 445 5.61 4.27 19.52
C ALA A 445 6.44 4.21 20.82
N ALA A 446 7.75 3.96 20.72
CA ALA A 446 8.66 4.00 21.87
C ALA A 446 8.71 5.39 22.53
N HIS A 447 8.70 6.47 21.74
CA HIS A 447 8.60 7.84 22.26
C HIS A 447 7.26 8.07 22.97
N VAL A 448 6.15 7.58 22.38
CA VAL A 448 4.81 7.67 22.98
C VAL A 448 4.78 6.99 24.34
N LEU A 449 5.29 5.76 24.47
CA LEU A 449 5.33 5.03 25.75
C LEU A 449 6.10 5.78 26.84
N ARG A 450 7.18 6.49 26.48
CA ARG A 450 8.02 7.25 27.43
C ARG A 450 7.49 8.65 27.73
N SER A 451 6.55 9.15 26.93
CA SER A 451 5.99 10.49 27.11
C SER A 451 5.02 10.60 28.29
N PHE A 452 4.55 9.47 28.81
CA PHE A 452 3.62 9.46 29.93
C PHE A 452 4.33 9.65 31.27
N GLU A 453 3.68 10.39 32.17
CA GLU A 453 4.19 10.63 33.51
C GLU A 453 4.02 9.40 34.43
N MET A 454 4.93 9.27 35.40
CA MET A 454 4.86 8.24 36.41
C MET A 454 3.79 8.61 37.44
N SER A 455 2.72 7.83 37.52
CA SER A 455 1.76 7.91 38.62
C SER A 455 2.14 6.91 39.72
N PRO A 456 1.86 7.21 41.01
CA PRO A 456 2.13 6.28 42.10
C PRO A 456 1.28 4.99 41.98
N GLU A 457 0.14 5.06 41.29
CA GLU A 457 -0.79 3.94 41.12
C GLU A 457 -0.40 3.02 39.96
N THR A 458 0.38 3.52 38.99
CA THR A 458 0.78 2.80 37.77
C THR A 458 2.30 2.58 37.70
N SER A 459 2.95 2.32 38.83
CA SER A 459 4.42 2.33 38.92
C SER A 459 5.06 1.16 38.18
N GLN A 460 4.47 -0.03 38.25
CA GLN A 460 4.95 -1.22 37.53
C GLN A 460 4.67 -1.05 36.04
N LEU A 461 3.48 -0.59 35.67
CA LEU A 461 3.12 -0.33 34.29
C LEU A 461 4.06 0.70 33.65
N TYR A 462 4.35 1.80 34.35
CA TYR A 462 5.29 2.81 33.88
C TYR A 462 6.67 2.21 33.61
N ASN A 463 7.20 1.43 34.57
CA ASN A 463 8.49 0.76 34.41
C ASN A 463 8.49 -0.24 33.23
N TYR A 464 7.39 -0.96 33.05
CA TYR A 464 7.20 -1.89 31.94
C TYR A 464 7.25 -1.16 30.59
N CYS A 465 6.41 -0.13 30.40
CA CYS A 465 6.38 0.68 29.18
C CYS A 465 7.74 1.36 28.90
N MET A 466 8.40 1.88 29.94
CA MET A 466 9.73 2.51 29.81
C MET A 466 10.78 1.50 29.31
N ARG A 467 10.78 0.27 29.84
CA ARG A 467 11.73 -0.78 29.43
C ARG A 467 11.45 -1.24 28.01
N VAL A 468 10.19 -1.52 27.68
CA VAL A 468 9.77 -1.89 26.32
C VAL A 468 10.18 -0.82 25.31
N GLY A 469 9.90 0.46 25.60
CA GLY A 469 10.30 1.57 24.74
C GLY A 469 11.84 1.73 24.61
N THR A 470 12.59 1.54 25.70
CA THR A 470 14.05 1.67 25.67
C THR A 470 14.71 0.56 24.86
N TYR A 471 14.32 -0.68 25.09
CA TYR A 471 14.86 -1.82 24.32
C TYR A 471 14.39 -1.79 22.88
N GLY A 472 13.14 -1.43 22.61
CA GLY A 472 12.62 -1.27 21.24
C GLY A 472 13.46 -0.32 20.39
N GLU A 473 13.90 0.81 20.96
CA GLU A 473 14.80 1.74 20.26
C GLU A 473 16.21 1.21 20.04
N LYS A 474 16.76 0.48 21.02
CA LYS A 474 18.08 -0.14 20.86
C LYS A 474 18.09 -1.18 19.74
N LEU A 475 17.00 -1.94 19.63
CA LEU A 475 16.90 -3.06 18.70
C LEU A 475 16.70 -2.61 17.24
N GLN A 476 16.34 -1.33 16.99
CA GLN A 476 16.18 -0.75 15.65
C GLN A 476 15.26 -1.56 14.72
N GLY A 477 14.29 -2.28 15.31
CA GLY A 477 13.26 -3.03 14.60
C GLY A 477 13.64 -4.49 14.40
N ILE A 478 12.76 -5.38 14.84
CA ILE A 478 12.96 -6.83 14.80
C ILE A 478 11.75 -7.50 14.20
N THR A 479 11.98 -8.53 13.38
CA THR A 479 10.89 -9.40 12.93
C THR A 479 10.55 -10.41 14.04
N PRO A 480 9.27 -10.71 14.25
CA PRO A 480 8.78 -11.70 15.21
C PRO A 480 9.52 -13.06 15.12
N ALA A 481 9.93 -13.47 13.92
CA ALA A 481 10.72 -14.67 13.68
C ALA A 481 12.07 -14.68 14.41
N SER A 482 12.70 -13.53 14.64
CA SER A 482 13.96 -13.43 15.38
C SER A 482 13.82 -13.77 16.87
N PHE A 483 12.61 -13.76 17.43
CA PHE A 483 12.36 -14.21 18.81
C PHE A 483 12.30 -15.73 18.93
N LYS A 484 12.12 -16.46 17.82
CA LYS A 484 11.98 -17.92 17.84
C LYS A 484 13.26 -18.60 17.33
N ARG A 485 13.63 -19.73 17.94
CA ARG A 485 14.70 -20.61 17.43
C ARG A 485 14.07 -21.55 16.40
N THR A 486 14.41 -21.41 15.14
CA THR A 486 13.75 -22.13 14.04
C THR A 486 14.19 -23.59 13.93
N GLU A 487 13.26 -24.54 14.09
CA GLU A 487 13.36 -25.92 13.53
C GLU A 487 12.81 -26.01 12.09
N VAL A 488 12.55 -24.87 11.42
CA VAL A 488 11.72 -24.80 10.21
C VAL A 488 12.55 -24.58 8.96
N GLN A 489 13.27 -25.61 8.50
CA GLN A 489 13.91 -25.60 7.16
C GLN A 489 13.03 -26.22 6.06
N LYS A 490 11.91 -26.88 6.41
CA LYS A 490 11.09 -27.62 5.42
C LYS A 490 9.99 -26.80 4.72
N SER A 491 9.55 -25.65 5.25
CA SER A 491 8.46 -24.84 4.66
C SER A 491 8.90 -23.62 3.83
N GLY A 492 10.21 -23.40 3.68
CA GLY A 492 10.75 -22.19 3.04
C GLY A 492 10.31 -22.04 1.58
N LYS A 493 10.39 -23.12 0.78
CA LYS A 493 10.02 -23.08 -0.65
C LYS A 493 8.53 -22.82 -0.87
N GLU A 494 7.66 -23.45 -0.09
CA GLU A 494 6.21 -23.23 -0.19
C GLU A 494 5.84 -21.80 0.22
N SER A 495 6.52 -21.26 1.25
CA SER A 495 6.31 -19.88 1.71
C SER A 495 6.78 -18.84 0.68
N VAL A 496 7.89 -19.10 -0.01
CA VAL A 496 8.37 -18.25 -1.11
C VAL A 496 7.42 -18.33 -2.31
N GLN A 497 6.95 -19.52 -2.69
CA GLN A 497 5.98 -19.68 -3.77
C GLN A 497 4.68 -18.94 -3.46
N GLN A 498 4.16 -19.07 -2.24
CA GLN A 498 2.96 -18.34 -1.82
C GLN A 498 3.17 -16.83 -1.89
N LEU A 499 4.34 -16.32 -1.49
CA LEU A 499 4.66 -14.91 -1.61
C LEU A 499 4.70 -14.45 -3.08
N GLN A 500 5.24 -15.27 -3.99
CA GLN A 500 5.25 -14.98 -5.42
C GLN A 500 3.83 -14.93 -5.99
N ASP A 501 2.97 -15.87 -5.58
CA ASP A 501 1.56 -15.91 -5.98
C ASP A 501 0.81 -14.66 -5.47
N ASP A 502 1.02 -14.27 -4.22
CA ASP A 502 0.44 -13.05 -3.61
C ASP A 502 0.88 -11.78 -4.36
N VAL A 503 2.18 -11.69 -4.68
CA VAL A 503 2.76 -10.58 -5.45
C VAL A 503 2.19 -10.53 -6.87
N GLN A 504 2.04 -11.68 -7.53
CA GLN A 504 1.47 -11.76 -8.87
C GLN A 504 -0.01 -11.37 -8.87
N PHE A 505 -0.77 -11.80 -7.86
CA PHE A 505 -2.14 -11.38 -7.65
C PHE A 505 -2.23 -9.87 -7.44
N TRP A 506 -1.38 -9.31 -6.57
CA TRP A 506 -1.30 -7.88 -6.33
C TRP A 506 -0.94 -7.08 -7.59
N LEU A 507 -0.01 -7.54 -8.43
CA LEU A 507 0.31 -6.89 -9.72
C LEU A 507 -0.89 -6.90 -10.69
N ASN A 508 -1.65 -7.98 -10.71
CA ASN A 508 -2.86 -8.08 -11.52
C ASN A 508 -3.96 -7.13 -10.99
N GLU A 509 -4.11 -7.02 -9.67
CA GLU A 509 -5.03 -6.05 -9.05
C GLU A 509 -4.56 -4.61 -9.30
N SER A 510 -3.26 -4.35 -9.17
CA SER A 510 -2.66 -3.01 -9.31
C SER A 510 -2.72 -2.47 -10.73
N SER A 511 -2.66 -3.35 -11.74
CA SER A 511 -2.90 -2.97 -13.13
C SER A 511 -4.29 -2.32 -13.36
N SER A 512 -5.20 -2.53 -12.40
CA SER A 512 -6.54 -1.95 -12.40
C SER A 512 -6.70 -0.73 -11.49
N TYR A 513 -5.64 -0.29 -10.79
CA TYR A 513 -5.63 1.03 -10.18
C TYR A 513 -5.64 2.08 -11.29
N SER A 514 -6.84 2.50 -11.67
CA SER A 514 -6.99 3.74 -12.40
C SER A 514 -6.65 4.85 -11.40
N VAL A 515 -5.41 5.33 -11.41
CA VAL A 515 -5.16 6.67 -10.87
C VAL A 515 -6.17 7.56 -11.59
N ARG A 516 -7.16 8.11 -10.87
CA ARG A 516 -8.24 8.95 -11.42
C ARG A 516 -7.60 10.24 -11.92
N TYR A 517 -6.98 10.14 -13.07
CA TYR A 517 -6.20 11.20 -13.68
C TYR A 517 -7.21 12.04 -14.48
N SER A 518 -7.90 12.94 -13.78
CA SER A 518 -8.97 13.79 -14.36
C SER A 518 -8.50 14.59 -15.59
N VAL A 519 -7.19 14.76 -15.77
CA VAL A 519 -6.55 15.52 -16.86
C VAL A 519 -5.80 14.62 -17.88
N SER A 520 -5.71 13.30 -17.68
CA SER A 520 -4.99 12.41 -18.63
C SER A 520 -5.75 12.25 -19.93
N SER A 521 -7.08 12.37 -19.91
CA SER A 521 -7.86 12.32 -21.15
C SER A 521 -7.33 13.35 -22.15
N PRO A 522 -7.28 14.67 -21.89
CA PRO A 522 -6.72 15.60 -22.89
C PRO A 522 -5.20 15.47 -23.14
N LEU A 523 -4.38 15.06 -22.17
CA LEU A 523 -2.93 14.88 -22.36
C LEU A 523 -2.59 13.70 -23.29
N PHE A 524 -3.29 12.56 -23.14
CA PHE A 524 -3.02 11.32 -23.88
C PHE A 524 -3.96 11.09 -25.07
N THR A 525 -5.16 11.67 -25.07
CA THR A 525 -6.10 11.61 -26.21
C THR A 525 -5.66 12.50 -27.37
N ARG A 526 -4.85 13.54 -27.13
CA ARG A 526 -4.46 14.51 -28.17
C ARG A 526 -2.97 14.55 -28.50
N ALA A 527 -2.11 13.88 -27.74
CA ALA A 527 -0.67 13.85 -28.00
C ALA A 527 -0.23 12.47 -28.49
N HIS A 528 0.42 12.44 -29.66
CA HIS A 528 1.44 11.44 -29.95
C HIS A 528 2.42 11.39 -28.76
N TRP A 529 3.03 10.25 -28.46
CA TRP A 529 3.78 9.94 -27.23
C TRP A 529 4.96 10.88 -26.83
N SER A 530 5.08 12.07 -27.41
CA SER A 530 5.93 13.17 -27.00
C SER A 530 5.14 14.35 -26.40
N LEU A 531 5.38 14.63 -25.12
CA LEU A 531 4.91 15.85 -24.46
C LEU A 531 5.60 17.08 -25.08
N ARG A 532 4.86 17.91 -25.82
CA ARG A 532 5.39 19.19 -26.34
C ARG A 532 5.68 20.14 -25.17
N THR A 533 6.76 20.91 -25.26
CA THR A 533 7.17 21.92 -24.25
C THR A 533 6.07 22.92 -23.87
N SER A 534 5.17 23.25 -24.81
CA SER A 534 4.01 24.10 -24.54
C SER A 534 2.96 23.44 -23.65
N THR A 535 2.79 22.12 -23.77
CA THR A 535 1.88 21.32 -22.94
C THR A 535 2.48 21.10 -21.57
N THR A 536 3.81 20.90 -21.51
CA THR A 536 4.57 20.79 -20.25
C THR A 536 4.46 22.04 -19.38
N ARG A 537 4.46 23.23 -19.99
CA ARG A 537 4.27 24.49 -19.24
C ARG A 537 2.83 24.72 -18.79
N ARG A 538 1.83 24.20 -19.51
CA ARG A 538 0.41 24.40 -19.17
C ARG A 538 -0.07 23.48 -18.04
N TYR A 539 0.50 22.29 -17.94
CA TYR A 539 0.11 21.25 -16.97
C TYR A 539 1.33 20.75 -16.19
N ALA A 540 2.12 21.69 -15.65
CA ALA A 540 3.41 21.37 -15.02
C ALA A 540 3.24 20.55 -13.74
N ALA A 541 2.23 20.85 -12.92
CA ALA A 541 1.94 20.14 -11.68
C ALA A 541 1.50 18.69 -11.94
N GLU A 542 0.66 18.49 -12.95
CA GLU A 542 0.19 17.17 -13.35
C GLU A 542 1.34 16.34 -13.90
N ILE A 543 2.17 16.89 -14.80
CA ILE A 543 3.33 16.15 -15.32
C ILE A 543 4.30 15.76 -14.20
N GLN A 544 4.47 16.61 -13.19
CA GLN A 544 5.25 16.27 -12.00
C GLN A 544 4.63 15.09 -11.23
N ILE A 545 3.30 15.06 -11.04
CA ILE A 545 2.60 13.92 -10.43
C ILE A 545 2.77 12.65 -11.28
N TRP A 546 2.69 12.75 -12.61
CA TRP A 546 2.90 11.59 -13.49
C TRP A 546 4.33 11.06 -13.41
N GLN A 547 5.34 11.94 -13.40
CA GLN A 547 6.74 11.55 -13.24
C GLN A 547 6.97 10.88 -11.88
N GLN A 548 6.46 11.45 -10.79
CA GLN A 548 6.50 10.85 -9.46
C GLN A 548 5.85 9.46 -9.45
N TRP A 549 4.75 9.27 -10.15
CA TRP A 549 4.11 7.95 -10.27
C TRP A 549 4.99 6.95 -11.01
N GLN A 550 5.60 7.35 -12.13
CA GLN A 550 6.51 6.48 -12.89
C GLN A 550 7.72 6.07 -12.05
N ASP A 551 8.32 7.01 -11.32
CA ASP A 551 9.45 6.74 -10.43
C ASP A 551 9.04 5.78 -9.29
N THR A 552 7.85 5.97 -8.72
CA THR A 552 7.27 5.09 -7.70
C THR A 552 7.06 3.67 -8.25
N LEU A 553 6.47 3.54 -9.43
CA LEU A 553 6.26 2.27 -10.10
C LEU A 553 7.57 1.56 -10.41
N GLN A 554 8.57 2.27 -10.96
CA GLN A 554 9.88 1.68 -11.26
C GLN A 554 10.57 1.16 -9.99
N THR A 555 10.49 1.94 -8.92
CA THR A 555 11.07 1.58 -7.63
C THR A 555 10.40 0.34 -7.04
N ALA A 556 9.06 0.33 -6.98
CA ALA A 556 8.30 -0.83 -6.52
C ALA A 556 8.60 -2.07 -7.37
N HIS A 557 8.62 -1.94 -8.70
CA HIS A 557 8.94 -3.06 -9.59
C HIS A 557 10.36 -3.61 -9.40
N ARG A 558 11.34 -2.79 -8.97
CA ARG A 558 12.68 -3.29 -8.67
C ARG A 558 12.67 -4.25 -7.48
N ILE A 559 11.99 -3.89 -6.39
CA ILE A 559 11.81 -4.77 -5.22
C ILE A 559 11.09 -6.05 -5.65
N ILE A 560 9.94 -5.89 -6.32
CA ILE A 560 9.06 -6.99 -6.71
C ILE A 560 9.74 -7.96 -7.69
N ARG A 561 10.56 -7.46 -8.62
CA ARG A 561 11.32 -8.31 -9.56
C ARG A 561 12.26 -9.26 -8.84
N ASN A 562 12.91 -8.81 -7.76
CA ASN A 562 13.82 -9.67 -6.99
C ASN A 562 13.07 -10.81 -6.30
N ILE A 563 11.84 -10.56 -5.84
CA ILE A 563 10.95 -11.56 -5.22
C ILE A 563 10.46 -12.58 -6.25
N LEU A 564 9.95 -12.12 -7.40
CA LEU A 564 9.43 -12.99 -8.46
C LEU A 564 10.51 -13.88 -9.09
N GLN A 565 11.76 -13.42 -9.11
CA GLN A 565 12.90 -14.18 -9.64
C GLN A 565 13.70 -14.90 -8.54
N ASP A 566 13.24 -14.81 -7.29
CA ASP A 566 13.88 -15.36 -6.09
C ASP A 566 15.41 -15.16 -6.03
N ARG A 567 15.85 -13.94 -6.30
CA ARG A 567 17.29 -13.61 -6.39
C ARG A 567 17.91 -13.48 -5.00
N VAL A 568 18.27 -14.59 -4.36
CA VAL A 568 18.84 -14.61 -2.99
C VAL A 568 20.03 -13.64 -2.80
N GLU A 569 20.87 -13.46 -3.82
CA GLU A 569 22.00 -12.53 -3.79
C GLU A 569 21.57 -11.06 -3.64
N ALA A 570 20.37 -10.71 -4.09
CA ALA A 570 19.81 -9.36 -4.04
C ALA A 570 19.11 -9.04 -2.70
N VAL A 571 19.13 -9.94 -1.71
CA VAL A 571 18.49 -9.71 -0.40
C VAL A 571 19.07 -8.49 0.31
N VAL A 572 20.40 -8.33 0.30
CA VAL A 572 21.08 -7.19 0.93
C VAL A 572 20.77 -5.88 0.19
N GLU A 573 20.81 -5.89 -1.14
CA GLU A 573 20.45 -4.73 -1.96
C GLU A 573 18.99 -4.32 -1.73
N THR A 574 18.09 -5.30 -1.74
CA THR A 574 16.65 -5.07 -1.53
C THR A 574 16.38 -4.49 -0.15
N ARG A 575 17.09 -4.96 0.89
CA ARG A 575 17.02 -4.39 2.24
C ARG A 575 17.46 -2.93 2.26
N HIS A 576 18.63 -2.61 1.69
CA HIS A 576 19.11 -1.22 1.62
C HIS A 576 18.16 -0.31 0.85
N GLU A 577 17.58 -0.82 -0.24
CA GLU A 577 16.60 -0.05 -1.00
C GLU A 577 15.32 0.18 -0.21
N MET A 578 14.82 -0.82 0.51
CA MET A 578 13.67 -0.67 1.41
C MET A 578 13.95 0.33 2.54
N ASP A 579 15.11 0.29 3.17
CA ASP A 579 15.49 1.23 4.24
C ASP A 579 15.55 2.67 3.69
N ARG A 580 16.13 2.85 2.50
CA ARG A 580 16.14 4.14 1.80
C ARG A 580 14.72 4.64 1.51
N LEU A 581 13.82 3.77 1.04
CA LEU A 581 12.44 4.14 0.71
C LEU A 581 11.57 4.36 1.95
N ALA A 582 11.83 3.63 3.02
CA ALA A 582 11.20 3.89 4.31
C ALA A 582 11.53 5.32 4.76
N LEU A 583 12.79 5.77 4.66
CA LEU A 583 13.16 7.16 4.97
C LEU A 583 12.44 8.18 4.06
N LEU A 584 12.24 7.86 2.77
CA LEU A 584 11.58 8.76 1.81
C LEU A 584 10.06 8.83 1.96
N THR A 585 9.44 7.75 2.43
CA THR A 585 7.99 7.69 2.70
C THR A 585 7.62 8.26 4.06
N THR A 586 8.57 8.31 4.99
CA THR A 586 8.35 8.71 6.39
C THR A 586 8.96 10.06 6.77
N GLY A 587 9.90 10.59 5.97
CA GLY A 587 10.60 11.84 6.24
C GLY A 587 9.81 13.10 5.86
N ASP A 588 9.80 14.08 6.75
CA ASP A 588 9.21 15.43 6.61
C ASP A 588 9.88 16.31 5.52
N ARG A 589 10.87 15.76 4.81
CA ARG A 589 11.74 16.47 3.85
C ARG A 589 12.09 15.64 2.62
N SER A 590 11.14 14.85 2.12
CA SER A 590 11.35 14.11 0.88
C SER A 590 11.24 15.05 -0.34
N PRO A 591 12.20 15.06 -1.28
CA PRO A 591 12.12 15.82 -2.54
C PRO A 591 11.02 15.29 -3.47
N LEU A 592 10.53 14.08 -3.22
CA LEU A 592 9.33 13.51 -3.80
C LEU A 592 8.16 13.83 -2.87
N SER A 593 7.20 14.63 -3.33
CA SER A 593 5.97 15.00 -2.60
C SER A 593 5.00 13.81 -2.49
N LEU A 594 5.49 12.60 -2.17
CA LEU A 594 4.69 11.38 -2.02
C LEU A 594 3.69 11.47 -0.86
N GLN A 595 3.90 12.41 0.08
CA GLN A 595 2.92 12.74 1.12
C GLN A 595 1.59 13.26 0.54
N SER A 596 1.61 13.86 -0.65
CA SER A 596 0.41 14.47 -1.25
C SER A 596 -0.50 13.46 -1.95
N ASN A 597 -0.01 12.25 -2.27
CA ASN A 597 -0.78 11.25 -2.98
C ASN A 597 -0.77 9.91 -2.22
N GLU A 598 -1.82 9.71 -1.44
CA GLU A 598 -2.01 8.55 -0.57
C GLU A 598 -1.95 7.22 -1.33
N ASP A 599 -2.47 7.17 -2.57
CA ASP A 599 -2.44 5.97 -3.40
C ASP A 599 -1.01 5.56 -3.76
N MET A 600 -0.15 6.54 -4.09
CA MET A 600 1.24 6.25 -4.44
C MET A 600 2.02 5.72 -3.26
N ARG A 601 1.81 6.34 -2.10
CA ARG A 601 2.42 5.93 -0.86
C ARG A 601 1.95 4.53 -0.45
N ASN A 602 0.65 4.25 -0.50
CA ASN A 602 0.08 2.94 -0.18
C ASN A 602 0.66 1.86 -1.10
N TYR A 603 0.77 2.13 -2.41
CA TYR A 603 1.37 1.21 -3.38
C TYR A 603 2.82 0.87 -3.04
N LEU A 604 3.63 1.90 -2.72
CA LEU A 604 5.03 1.70 -2.36
C LEU A 604 5.19 0.95 -1.04
N LEU A 605 4.37 1.27 -0.02
CA LEU A 605 4.39 0.58 1.27
C LEU A 605 4.00 -0.90 1.15
N GLN A 606 3.06 -1.24 0.26
CA GLN A 606 2.72 -2.64 -0.05
C GLN A 606 3.91 -3.36 -0.68
N ALA A 607 4.60 -2.75 -1.64
CA ALA A 607 5.81 -3.32 -2.24
C ALA A 607 6.94 -3.54 -1.21
N ILE A 608 7.14 -2.58 -0.30
CA ILE A 608 8.10 -2.71 0.81
C ILE A 608 7.70 -3.88 1.72
N THR A 609 6.42 -4.03 2.06
CA THR A 609 5.92 -5.12 2.91
C THR A 609 6.20 -6.49 2.27
N PHE A 610 6.00 -6.64 0.95
CA PHE A 610 6.39 -7.86 0.23
C PHE A 610 7.90 -8.10 0.27
N GLY A 611 8.70 -7.05 0.06
CA GLY A 611 10.17 -7.13 0.18
C GLY A 611 10.59 -7.61 1.57
N GLN A 612 9.91 -7.16 2.61
CA GLN A 612 10.17 -7.55 4.00
C GLN A 612 9.89 -9.01 4.28
N ARG A 613 8.74 -9.49 3.79
CA ARG A 613 8.38 -10.89 3.90
C ARG A 613 9.44 -11.74 3.19
N TRP A 614 9.84 -11.37 1.98
CA TRP A 614 10.88 -12.07 1.23
C TRP A 614 12.24 -12.07 1.96
N VAL A 615 12.70 -10.91 2.45
CA VAL A 615 13.94 -10.78 3.23
C VAL A 615 13.85 -11.63 4.51
N SER A 616 12.72 -11.64 5.21
CA SER A 616 12.55 -12.41 6.45
C SER A 616 12.65 -13.93 6.21
N LEU A 617 12.07 -14.43 5.10
CA LEU A 617 12.13 -15.84 4.70
C LEU A 617 13.56 -16.29 4.37
N HIS A 618 14.38 -15.39 3.79
CA HIS A 618 15.77 -15.68 3.43
C HIS A 618 16.75 -15.44 4.57
N SER A 619 16.42 -14.54 5.49
CA SER A 619 17.26 -14.24 6.66
C SER A 619 17.22 -15.38 7.68
N SER A 620 16.08 -16.05 7.87
CA SER A 620 15.96 -17.21 8.77
C SER A 620 16.82 -18.41 8.37
N SER A 621 17.23 -18.51 7.10
CA SER A 621 18.05 -19.61 6.58
C SER A 621 19.55 -19.43 6.85
N ASN A 622 20.00 -18.19 7.06
CA ASN A 622 21.42 -17.85 7.28
C ASN A 622 21.72 -17.36 8.72
N LEU A 623 20.70 -17.07 9.54
CA LEU A 623 20.83 -16.49 10.88
C LEU A 623 20.92 -17.53 12.02
N GLU A 624 21.68 -18.62 11.87
CA GLU A 624 21.92 -19.53 13.01
C GLU A 624 22.83 -18.95 14.10
N SER A 625 23.41 -17.75 13.96
CA SER A 625 24.60 -17.39 14.76
C SER A 625 24.58 -16.12 15.61
N PHE A 626 23.56 -15.24 15.58
CA PHE A 626 23.58 -14.07 16.48
C PHE A 626 22.19 -13.57 16.87
N VAL A 627 21.69 -14.01 18.02
CA VAL A 627 20.59 -13.32 18.72
C VAL A 627 21.22 -12.14 19.47
N PRO A 628 20.79 -10.88 19.22
CA PRO A 628 21.30 -9.73 19.97
C PRO A 628 21.11 -9.91 21.48
N GLU A 629 22.11 -9.59 22.29
CA GLU A 629 22.04 -9.68 23.76
C GLU A 629 20.86 -8.87 24.33
N ASP A 630 20.61 -7.68 23.75
CA ASP A 630 19.46 -6.82 24.08
C ASP A 630 18.09 -7.52 23.89
N LEU A 631 17.98 -8.50 22.98
CA LEU A 631 16.73 -9.25 22.74
C LEU A 631 16.46 -10.25 23.87
N GLY A 632 17.52 -10.91 24.37
CA GLY A 632 17.45 -11.78 25.55
C GLY A 632 17.09 -11.00 26.82
N GLU A 633 17.67 -9.80 26.98
CA GLU A 633 17.34 -8.91 28.10
C GLU A 633 15.88 -8.46 28.05
N LEU A 634 15.39 -7.98 26.90
CA LEU A 634 14.00 -7.57 26.72
C LEU A 634 13.03 -8.69 27.10
N ARG A 635 13.31 -9.92 26.64
CA ARG A 635 12.51 -11.10 27.00
C ARG A 635 12.45 -11.32 28.50
N SER A 636 13.60 -11.33 29.16
CA SER A 636 13.66 -11.53 30.61
C SER A 636 12.94 -10.43 31.38
N GLU A 637 13.00 -9.18 30.91
CA GLU A 637 12.29 -8.05 31.52
C GLU A 637 10.77 -8.14 31.35
N ILE A 638 10.30 -8.55 30.16
CA ILE A 638 8.87 -8.78 29.91
C ILE A 638 8.35 -9.89 30.81
N GLU A 639 9.00 -11.05 30.83
CA GLU A 639 8.59 -12.19 31.65
C GLU A 639 8.60 -11.86 33.14
N ARG A 640 9.64 -11.18 33.63
CA ARG A 640 9.78 -10.83 35.07
C ARG A 640 8.70 -9.86 35.56
N ARG A 641 8.25 -8.93 34.72
CA ARG A 641 7.37 -7.83 35.15
C ARG A 641 5.91 -8.07 34.83
N HIS A 642 5.60 -8.95 33.88
CA HIS A 642 4.25 -9.13 33.37
C HIS A 642 3.21 -9.42 34.47
N ASP A 643 3.47 -10.38 35.36
CA ASP A 643 2.51 -10.77 36.40
C ASP A 643 2.24 -9.64 37.41
N ALA A 644 3.29 -8.90 37.80
CA ALA A 644 3.17 -7.77 38.71
C ALA A 644 2.39 -6.59 38.11
N VAL A 645 2.58 -6.34 36.80
CA VAL A 645 1.78 -5.34 36.08
C VAL A 645 0.33 -5.81 35.94
N ALA A 646 0.09 -7.09 35.65
CA ALA A 646 -1.26 -7.63 35.54
C ALA A 646 -2.03 -7.56 36.87
N GLU A 647 -1.35 -7.75 38.01
CA GLU A 647 -1.92 -7.50 39.35
C GLU A 647 -2.24 -6.00 39.54
N GLU A 648 -1.30 -5.11 39.23
CA GLU A 648 -1.50 -3.65 39.31
C GLU A 648 -2.71 -3.18 38.46
N LEU A 649 -2.88 -3.73 37.26
CA LEU A 649 -4.01 -3.43 36.37
C LEU A 649 -5.35 -3.96 36.91
N ARG A 650 -5.35 -5.13 37.56
CA ARG A 650 -6.55 -5.67 38.22
C ARG A 650 -6.95 -4.82 39.42
N ASP A 651 -5.99 -4.39 40.24
CA ASP A 651 -6.25 -3.47 41.36
C ASP A 651 -6.76 -2.10 40.88
N LEU A 652 -6.34 -1.65 39.70
CA LEU A 652 -6.89 -0.44 39.06
C LEU A 652 -8.32 -0.66 38.56
N ALA A 653 -8.62 -1.84 37.99
CA ALA A 653 -9.96 -2.19 37.56
C ALA A 653 -10.96 -2.16 38.73
N ASP A 654 -10.58 -2.67 39.90
CA ASP A 654 -11.46 -2.65 41.08
C ASP A 654 -11.71 -1.23 41.62
N ARG A 655 -10.75 -0.31 41.45
CA ARG A 655 -10.84 1.09 41.91
C ARG A 655 -11.64 1.99 40.98
N TYR A 656 -11.56 1.74 39.68
CA TYR A 656 -12.17 2.58 38.65
C TYR A 656 -13.21 1.77 37.85
N PRO A 657 -14.44 1.62 38.35
CA PRO A 657 -15.49 0.83 37.70
C PRO A 657 -16.10 1.52 36.46
N GLN A 658 -15.64 2.73 36.10
CA GLN A 658 -16.12 3.46 34.93
C GLN A 658 -15.86 2.67 33.63
N PRO A 659 -16.83 2.58 32.71
CA PRO A 659 -16.73 1.74 31.52
C PRO A 659 -15.55 2.13 30.61
N GLU A 660 -15.23 3.42 30.52
CA GLU A 660 -14.08 3.93 29.74
C GLU A 660 -12.77 3.30 30.23
N VAL A 661 -12.58 3.30 31.55
CA VAL A 661 -11.36 2.81 32.19
C VAL A 661 -11.30 1.30 32.07
N GLN A 662 -12.41 0.60 32.29
CA GLN A 662 -12.50 -0.86 32.13
C GLN A 662 -12.17 -1.31 30.71
N MET A 663 -12.73 -0.63 29.70
CA MET A 663 -12.43 -0.88 28.29
C MET A 663 -10.93 -0.67 28.02
N ALA A 664 -10.35 0.44 28.46
CA ALA A 664 -8.93 0.73 28.24
C ALA A 664 -8.00 -0.26 28.96
N LEU A 665 -8.35 -0.70 30.17
CA LEU A 665 -7.63 -1.73 30.92
C LEU A 665 -7.69 -3.08 30.20
N GLY A 666 -8.88 -3.48 29.70
CA GLY A 666 -9.06 -4.68 28.91
C GLY A 666 -8.19 -4.70 27.65
N CYS A 667 -8.16 -3.58 26.91
CA CYS A 667 -7.26 -3.42 25.76
C CYS A 667 -5.78 -3.53 26.18
N LEU A 668 -5.37 -2.86 27.26
CA LEU A 668 -3.98 -2.90 27.72
C LEU A 668 -3.54 -4.29 28.18
N MET A 669 -4.38 -5.02 28.91
CA MET A 669 -4.11 -6.41 29.30
C MET A 669 -3.93 -7.29 28.07
N LEU A 670 -4.85 -7.18 27.08
CA LEU A 670 -4.74 -7.92 25.83
C LEU A 670 -3.43 -7.59 25.08
N ALA A 671 -3.03 -6.32 25.05
CA ALA A 671 -1.79 -5.89 24.40
C ALA A 671 -0.54 -6.49 25.08
N MET A 672 -0.56 -6.55 26.42
CA MET A 672 0.52 -7.13 27.21
C MET A 672 0.63 -8.64 27.00
N ASP A 673 -0.50 -9.34 26.95
CA ASP A 673 -0.54 -10.78 26.66
C ASP A 673 -0.01 -11.06 25.25
N GLN A 674 -0.44 -10.29 24.26
CA GLN A 674 0.08 -10.40 22.89
C GLN A 674 1.59 -10.10 22.79
N LEU A 675 2.09 -9.12 23.55
CA LEU A 675 3.52 -8.81 23.60
C LEU A 675 4.31 -9.95 24.29
N ARG A 676 3.76 -10.56 25.34
CA ARG A 676 4.33 -11.74 25.98
C ARG A 676 4.39 -12.92 25.02
N ASP A 677 3.32 -13.17 24.28
CA ASP A 677 3.22 -14.26 23.31
C ASP A 677 4.19 -14.08 22.14
N LEU A 678 4.37 -12.83 21.69
CA LEU A 678 5.33 -12.46 20.66
C LEU A 678 6.74 -12.93 21.02
N VAL A 679 7.15 -12.72 22.28
CA VAL A 679 8.52 -12.98 22.75
C VAL A 679 8.71 -14.43 23.24
N ASN A 680 7.62 -15.18 23.46
CA ASN A 680 7.67 -16.57 23.92
C ASN A 680 8.11 -17.54 22.80
N PRO A 681 9.26 -18.23 22.88
CA PRO A 681 9.77 -19.09 21.82
C PRO A 681 8.87 -20.28 21.46
N ASP A 682 8.00 -20.71 22.37
CA ASP A 682 7.19 -21.91 22.22
C ASP A 682 5.92 -21.66 21.38
N ILE A 683 5.55 -20.39 21.17
CA ILE A 683 4.36 -20.00 20.41
C ILE A 683 4.76 -19.78 18.95
N PRO A 684 4.11 -20.45 17.97
CA PRO A 684 4.39 -20.24 16.55
C PRO A 684 4.11 -18.79 16.15
N THR A 685 4.90 -18.28 15.21
CA THR A 685 4.81 -16.88 14.81
C THR A 685 3.99 -16.73 13.54
N GLU A 686 3.13 -15.72 13.50
CA GLU A 686 2.50 -15.29 12.27
C GLU A 686 3.57 -14.83 11.27
N THR A 687 3.53 -15.37 10.05
CA THR A 687 4.51 -15.06 8.98
C THR A 687 4.02 -13.98 8.01
N GLN A 688 2.74 -13.59 8.12
CA GLN A 688 2.09 -12.68 7.20
C GLN A 688 1.41 -11.53 7.95
N GLU A 689 1.79 -10.31 7.60
CA GLU A 689 1.12 -9.11 8.08
C GLU A 689 -0.20 -8.92 7.31
N PRO A 690 -1.34 -8.74 7.99
CA PRO A 690 -2.61 -8.51 7.33
C PRO A 690 -2.64 -7.12 6.68
N ASP A 691 -3.37 -6.98 5.57
CA ASP A 691 -3.58 -5.68 4.92
C ASP A 691 -4.31 -4.72 5.88
N ALA A 692 -3.82 -3.48 5.99
CA ALA A 692 -4.46 -2.43 6.77
C ALA A 692 -5.94 -2.24 6.41
N ARG A 693 -6.28 -2.43 5.13
CA ARG A 693 -7.66 -2.31 4.61
C ARG A 693 -8.58 -3.35 5.25
N HIS A 694 -8.08 -4.57 5.45
CA HIS A 694 -8.86 -5.66 6.05
C HIS A 694 -9.14 -5.41 7.52
N LEU A 695 -8.17 -4.85 8.26
CA LEU A 695 -8.32 -4.58 9.69
C LEU A 695 -9.32 -3.46 9.98
N VAL A 696 -9.30 -2.39 9.18
CA VAL A 696 -10.08 -1.18 9.48
C VAL A 696 -11.43 -1.17 8.76
N HIS A 697 -11.50 -1.65 7.52
CA HIS A 697 -12.65 -1.40 6.63
C HIS A 697 -13.49 -2.64 6.32
N SER A 698 -13.02 -3.86 6.65
CA SER A 698 -13.69 -5.09 6.20
C SER A 698 -15.13 -5.20 6.70
N GLU A 699 -15.41 -4.87 7.96
CA GLU A 699 -16.77 -4.94 8.51
C GLU A 699 -17.77 -4.04 7.76
N LEU A 700 -17.33 -2.89 7.23
CA LEU A 700 -18.20 -2.03 6.43
C LEU A 700 -18.65 -2.71 5.14
N LEU A 701 -17.86 -3.65 4.58
CA LEU A 701 -18.26 -4.39 3.38
C LEU A 701 -19.52 -5.24 3.61
N LYS A 702 -19.84 -5.58 4.87
CA LYS A 702 -21.09 -6.25 5.21
C LYS A 702 -22.32 -5.35 5.13
N VAL A 703 -22.12 -4.03 5.11
CA VAL A 703 -23.21 -3.05 5.08
C VAL A 703 -23.75 -2.89 3.66
N PRO A 704 -24.98 -3.35 3.37
CA PRO A 704 -25.47 -3.41 1.99
C PRO A 704 -25.61 -2.02 1.35
N GLY A 705 -25.10 -1.86 0.13
CA GLY A 705 -25.27 -0.64 -0.67
C GLY A 705 -24.25 0.47 -0.43
N LEU A 706 -23.34 0.31 0.55
CA LEU A 706 -22.24 1.24 0.76
C LEU A 706 -21.21 1.12 -0.39
N GLN A 707 -20.82 2.26 -0.97
CA GLN A 707 -19.82 2.31 -2.04
C GLN A 707 -18.43 2.52 -1.45
N PHE A 708 -17.39 1.98 -2.09
CA PHE A 708 -16.03 1.99 -1.57
C PHE A 708 -15.03 2.47 -2.61
N SER A 709 -14.06 3.27 -2.19
CA SER A 709 -12.91 3.64 -3.01
C SER A 709 -11.95 2.46 -3.20
N SER A 710 -10.91 2.64 -4.03
CA SER A 710 -9.81 1.67 -4.20
C SER A 710 -9.09 1.34 -2.90
N ASN A 711 -9.01 2.31 -1.97
CA ASN A 711 -8.41 2.14 -0.65
C ASN A 711 -9.39 1.58 0.39
N TRP A 712 -10.55 1.10 -0.05
CA TRP A 712 -11.64 0.55 0.79
C TRP A 712 -12.26 1.55 1.76
N GLN A 713 -12.07 2.86 1.51
CA GLN A 713 -12.75 3.88 2.29
C GLN A 713 -14.18 4.05 1.76
N PRO A 714 -15.18 4.25 2.62
CA PRO A 714 -16.55 4.48 2.18
C PRO A 714 -16.68 5.81 1.43
N GLU A 715 -17.29 5.79 0.24
CA GLU A 715 -17.64 6.99 -0.54
C GLU A 715 -19.03 7.51 -0.13
N ALA A 716 -19.24 7.77 1.17
CA ALA A 716 -20.47 8.32 1.73
C ALA A 716 -20.16 9.57 2.57
N ASP A 717 -21.13 10.48 2.66
CA ASP A 717 -21.07 11.60 3.59
C ASP A 717 -21.09 11.12 5.05
N PRO A 718 -20.46 11.86 5.98
CA PRO A 718 -20.30 11.41 7.37
C PRO A 718 -21.61 11.08 8.09
N GLU A 719 -22.68 11.85 7.82
CA GLU A 719 -24.02 11.65 8.42
C GLU A 719 -24.69 10.39 7.86
N THR A 720 -24.74 10.23 6.54
CA THR A 720 -25.30 9.01 5.94
C THR A 720 -24.50 7.77 6.34
N LEU A 721 -23.17 7.87 6.43
CA LEU A 721 -22.34 6.77 6.92
C LEU A 721 -22.70 6.40 8.37
N LEU A 722 -22.90 7.40 9.23
CA LEU A 722 -23.29 7.20 10.61
C LEU A 722 -24.65 6.48 10.72
N ASP A 723 -25.67 6.96 10.01
CA ASP A 723 -27.00 6.34 9.98
C ASP A 723 -26.96 4.90 9.42
N THR A 724 -26.13 4.69 8.41
CA THR A 724 -25.98 3.40 7.74
C THR A 724 -25.30 2.37 8.65
N ILE A 725 -24.26 2.77 9.39
CA ILE A 725 -23.62 1.91 10.40
C ILE A 725 -24.57 1.62 11.57
N LEU A 726 -25.31 2.63 12.07
CA LEU A 726 -26.26 2.42 13.17
C LEU A 726 -27.40 1.46 12.77
N THR A 727 -27.94 1.61 11.56
CA THR A 727 -28.96 0.70 11.02
C THR A 727 -28.41 -0.72 10.92
N TYR A 728 -27.18 -0.86 10.44
CA TYR A 728 -26.50 -2.15 10.36
C TYR A 728 -26.31 -2.81 11.73
N LEU A 729 -25.91 -2.04 12.74
CA LEU A 729 -25.71 -2.54 14.11
C LEU A 729 -27.01 -2.93 14.82
N ALA A 730 -28.13 -2.29 14.46
CA ALA A 730 -29.45 -2.57 15.01
C ALA A 730 -30.09 -3.85 14.42
N ASP A 731 -29.69 -4.21 13.19
CA ASP A 731 -30.17 -5.41 12.50
C ASP A 731 -29.25 -6.61 12.75
N PRO A 732 -29.73 -7.86 12.53
CA PRO A 732 -28.87 -9.02 12.63
C PRO A 732 -27.75 -8.98 11.59
N ASN A 733 -26.50 -8.98 12.07
CA ASN A 733 -25.32 -8.91 11.23
C ASN A 733 -25.22 -10.13 10.31
N PRO A 734 -25.16 -9.95 8.97
CA PRO A 734 -24.98 -11.05 8.05
C PRO A 734 -23.59 -11.68 8.19
N ASP A 735 -23.53 -13.00 7.99
CA ASP A 735 -22.28 -13.71 7.73
C ASP A 735 -21.66 -13.24 6.39
N TRP A 736 -20.42 -13.63 6.12
CA TRP A 736 -19.73 -13.17 4.91
C TRP A 736 -20.40 -13.65 3.61
N ILE A 737 -21.01 -14.83 3.64
CA ILE A 737 -21.73 -15.38 2.47
C ILE A 737 -22.99 -14.55 2.20
N THR A 738 -23.81 -14.30 3.22
CA THR A 738 -25.01 -13.45 3.11
C THR A 738 -24.62 -12.02 2.75
N ALA A 739 -23.51 -11.50 3.27
CA ALA A 739 -23.01 -10.17 2.89
C ALA A 739 -22.72 -10.08 1.40
N VAL A 740 -22.05 -11.07 0.80
CA VAL A 740 -21.84 -11.12 -0.66
C VAL A 740 -23.17 -11.15 -1.39
N GLN A 741 -24.12 -11.99 -0.97
CA GLN A 741 -25.44 -12.06 -1.60
C GLN A 741 -26.19 -10.72 -1.51
N LEU A 742 -26.15 -10.05 -0.37
CA LEU A 742 -26.80 -8.76 -0.16
C LEU A 742 -26.16 -7.67 -1.04
N GLN A 743 -24.83 -7.67 -1.18
CA GLN A 743 -24.14 -6.72 -2.07
C GLN A 743 -24.46 -6.99 -3.54
N LEU A 744 -24.44 -8.25 -3.97
CA LEU A 744 -24.84 -8.62 -5.33
C LEU A 744 -26.31 -8.28 -5.60
N GLY A 745 -27.21 -8.51 -4.64
CA GLY A 745 -28.62 -8.10 -4.73
C GLY A 745 -28.84 -6.59 -4.87
N ARG A 746 -27.84 -5.78 -4.48
CA ARG A 746 -27.81 -4.32 -4.65
C ARG A 746 -27.00 -3.86 -5.87
N ASN A 747 -26.59 -4.79 -6.75
CA ASN A 747 -25.70 -4.55 -7.89
C ASN A 747 -24.34 -3.93 -7.50
N ASN A 748 -23.88 -4.17 -6.26
CA ASN A 748 -22.60 -3.69 -5.75
C ASN A 748 -21.51 -4.74 -5.96
N LEU A 749 -21.13 -4.96 -7.22
CA LEU A 749 -20.12 -5.95 -7.58
C LEU A 749 -18.76 -5.64 -6.94
N ASP A 750 -18.39 -4.37 -6.84
CA ASP A 750 -17.09 -3.95 -6.30
C ASP A 750 -16.94 -4.33 -4.81
N ALA A 751 -17.96 -4.11 -3.98
CA ALA A 751 -17.95 -4.57 -2.59
C ALA A 751 -17.89 -6.11 -2.50
N ALA A 752 -18.63 -6.83 -3.36
CA ALA A 752 -18.60 -8.29 -3.39
C ALA A 752 -17.23 -8.85 -3.83
N GLU A 753 -16.55 -8.19 -4.78
CA GLU A 753 -15.19 -8.50 -5.18
C GLU A 753 -14.20 -8.24 -4.03
N LYS A 754 -14.35 -7.13 -3.29
CA LYS A 754 -13.50 -6.85 -2.11
C LYS A 754 -13.70 -7.87 -0.98
N ILE A 755 -14.93 -8.34 -0.74
CA ILE A 755 -15.17 -9.41 0.23
C ILE A 755 -14.42 -10.69 -0.18
N SER A 756 -14.29 -10.96 -1.48
CA SER A 756 -13.57 -12.16 -2.00
C SER A 756 -12.07 -12.17 -1.73
N THR A 757 -11.47 -11.02 -1.43
CA THR A 757 -10.02 -10.91 -1.16
C THR A 757 -9.70 -11.04 0.34
N LEU A 758 -10.72 -11.15 1.19
CA LEU A 758 -10.52 -11.30 2.63
C LEU A 758 -9.87 -12.65 2.97
N PRO A 759 -8.97 -12.73 3.96
CA PRO A 759 -8.29 -13.96 4.36
C PRO A 759 -9.18 -14.94 5.15
N VAL A 760 -10.49 -14.67 5.22
CA VAL A 760 -11.47 -15.54 5.91
C VAL A 760 -11.75 -16.83 5.12
N TRP A 761 -11.65 -16.76 3.80
CA TRP A 761 -11.98 -17.84 2.87
C TRP A 761 -10.86 -18.87 2.78
N ASN A 762 -11.20 -20.16 2.75
CA ASN A 762 -10.25 -21.17 2.29
C ASN A 762 -10.10 -21.11 0.76
N ARG A 763 -9.06 -21.78 0.21
CA ARG A 763 -8.77 -21.75 -1.24
C ARG A 763 -9.93 -22.24 -2.10
N THR A 764 -10.69 -23.23 -1.61
CA THR A 764 -11.83 -23.82 -2.33
C THR A 764 -13.03 -22.87 -2.36
N GLU A 765 -13.38 -22.27 -1.22
CA GLU A 765 -14.43 -21.25 -1.09
C GLU A 765 -14.08 -20.04 -1.94
N GLN A 766 -12.83 -19.59 -1.91
CA GLN A 766 -12.37 -18.47 -2.72
C GLN A 766 -12.54 -18.76 -4.22
N ALA A 767 -12.18 -19.97 -4.69
CA ALA A 767 -12.35 -20.36 -6.09
C ALA A 767 -13.84 -20.44 -6.49
N GLN A 768 -14.71 -20.95 -5.61
CA GLN A 768 -16.15 -20.99 -5.82
C GLN A 768 -16.75 -19.59 -5.88
N LEU A 769 -16.36 -18.71 -4.97
CA LEU A 769 -16.80 -17.33 -4.93
C LEU A 769 -16.34 -16.55 -6.18
N GLN A 770 -15.10 -16.74 -6.64
CA GLN A 770 -14.62 -16.17 -7.90
C GLN A 770 -15.43 -16.67 -9.11
N THR A 771 -15.84 -17.94 -9.11
CA THR A 771 -16.70 -18.49 -10.16
C THR A 771 -18.06 -17.79 -10.18
N VAL A 772 -18.67 -17.57 -9.01
CA VAL A 772 -19.94 -16.86 -8.87
C VAL A 772 -19.83 -15.41 -9.32
N LEU A 773 -18.80 -14.70 -8.87
CA LEU A 773 -18.53 -13.31 -9.25
C LEU A 773 -18.28 -13.19 -10.77
N SER A 774 -17.56 -14.13 -11.38
CA SER A 774 -17.32 -14.12 -12.82
C SER A 774 -18.60 -14.32 -13.62
N ARG A 775 -19.51 -15.20 -13.16
CA ARG A 775 -20.82 -15.44 -13.76
C ARG A 775 -21.70 -14.20 -13.65
N TYR A 776 -21.75 -13.59 -12.47
CA TYR A 776 -22.53 -12.39 -12.23
C TYR A 776 -21.99 -11.18 -13.02
N ARG A 777 -20.67 -11.00 -13.10
CA ARG A 777 -20.03 -9.98 -13.94
C ARG A 777 -20.40 -10.15 -15.42
N LYS A 778 -20.43 -11.38 -15.91
CA LYS A 778 -20.88 -11.68 -17.27
C LYS A 778 -22.36 -11.31 -17.45
N GLN A 779 -23.22 -11.70 -16.52
CA GLN A 779 -24.65 -11.37 -16.56
C GLN A 779 -24.90 -9.86 -16.58
N LEU A 780 -24.28 -9.10 -15.66
CA LEU A 780 -24.37 -7.64 -15.64
C LEU A 780 -23.91 -7.01 -16.96
N ARG A 781 -22.83 -7.54 -17.55
CA ARG A 781 -22.34 -7.06 -18.85
C ARG A 781 -23.37 -7.34 -19.95
N ASP A 782 -23.94 -8.53 -20.00
CA ASP A 782 -24.93 -8.93 -20.99
C ASP A 782 -26.21 -8.07 -20.85
N ASP A 783 -26.66 -7.81 -19.61
CA ASP A 783 -27.79 -6.93 -19.31
C ASP A 783 -27.53 -5.48 -19.72
N LEU A 784 -26.36 -4.91 -19.36
CA LEU A 784 -25.97 -3.56 -19.79
C LEU A 784 -25.85 -3.44 -21.30
N TRP A 785 -25.37 -4.48 -21.97
CA TRP A 785 -25.26 -4.51 -23.42
C TRP A 785 -26.65 -4.49 -24.07
N LYS A 786 -27.60 -5.24 -23.51
CA LYS A 786 -29.00 -5.21 -23.92
C LYS A 786 -29.63 -3.84 -23.70
N ASP A 787 -29.42 -3.22 -22.54
CA ASP A 787 -29.93 -1.86 -22.24
C ASP A 787 -29.36 -0.80 -23.19
N LEU A 788 -28.09 -0.95 -23.58
CA LEU A 788 -27.44 -0.09 -24.57
C LEU A 788 -28.11 -0.24 -25.94
N GLN A 789 -28.38 -1.46 -26.39
CA GLN A 789 -29.10 -1.72 -27.64
C GLN A 789 -30.54 -1.18 -27.62
N GLU A 790 -31.27 -1.36 -26.51
CA GLU A 790 -32.61 -0.81 -26.36
C GLU A 790 -32.60 0.72 -26.42
N THR A 791 -31.63 1.35 -25.76
CA THR A 791 -31.48 2.82 -25.77
C THR A 791 -31.10 3.34 -27.16
N GLU A 792 -30.24 2.64 -27.88
CA GLU A 792 -29.90 2.95 -29.28
C GLU A 792 -31.13 2.87 -30.19
N ALA A 793 -31.93 1.81 -30.06
CA ALA A 793 -33.18 1.65 -30.80
C ALA A 793 -34.19 2.76 -30.50
N LEU A 794 -34.30 3.20 -29.24
CA LEU A 794 -35.16 4.32 -28.83
C LEU A 794 -34.69 5.65 -29.44
N ILE A 795 -33.38 5.89 -29.50
CA ILE A 795 -32.82 7.09 -30.14
C ILE A 795 -33.10 7.09 -31.64
N ASP A 796 -32.91 5.94 -32.31
CA ASP A 796 -33.17 5.81 -33.74
C ASP A 796 -34.67 5.91 -34.09
N GLU A 797 -35.56 5.36 -33.26
CA GLU A 797 -37.01 5.54 -33.39
C GLU A 797 -37.39 7.03 -33.28
N ALA A 798 -36.89 7.70 -32.24
CA ALA A 798 -37.17 9.11 -32.03
C ALA A 798 -36.54 10.02 -33.11
N ALA A 799 -35.39 9.64 -33.69
CA ALA A 799 -34.82 10.30 -34.85
C ALA A 799 -35.68 10.14 -36.11
N LYS A 800 -36.25 8.94 -36.35
CA LYS A 800 -37.20 8.71 -37.47
C LYS A 800 -38.46 9.56 -37.33
N LEU A 801 -38.90 9.79 -36.09
CA LEU A 801 -40.02 10.68 -35.77
C LEU A 801 -39.65 12.18 -35.79
N GLN A 802 -38.41 12.53 -36.17
CA GLN A 802 -37.89 13.90 -36.20
C GLN A 802 -37.99 14.64 -34.86
N LEU A 803 -37.94 13.91 -33.74
CA LEU A 803 -37.99 14.47 -32.39
C LEU A 803 -36.66 15.12 -31.96
N PHE A 804 -35.58 14.84 -32.70
CA PHE A 804 -34.23 15.32 -32.43
C PHE A 804 -33.65 16.07 -33.62
N SER A 805 -32.79 17.05 -33.33
CA SER A 805 -31.86 17.59 -34.32
C SER A 805 -30.78 16.55 -34.65
N GLU A 806 -30.15 16.64 -35.82
CA GLU A 806 -29.01 15.78 -36.16
C GLU A 806 -27.84 15.94 -35.17
N GLN A 807 -27.67 17.13 -34.60
CA GLN A 807 -26.65 17.42 -33.59
C GLN A 807 -26.93 16.71 -32.27
N ASP A 808 -28.18 16.70 -31.79
CA ASP A 808 -28.58 15.96 -30.60
C ASP A 808 -28.38 14.44 -30.78
N ARG A 809 -28.76 13.91 -31.95
CA ARG A 809 -28.53 12.50 -32.28
C ARG A 809 -27.05 12.15 -32.25
N ALA A 810 -26.21 12.95 -32.89
CA ALA A 810 -24.76 12.74 -32.87
C ALA A 810 -24.19 12.78 -31.44
N GLY A 811 -24.69 13.69 -30.59
CA GLY A 811 -24.29 13.77 -29.19
C GLY A 811 -24.66 12.51 -28.38
N PHE A 812 -25.89 12.01 -28.53
CA PHE A 812 -26.32 10.78 -27.87
C PHE A 812 -25.56 9.54 -28.39
N SER A 813 -25.40 9.40 -29.71
CA SER A 813 -24.64 8.29 -30.31
C SER A 813 -23.17 8.30 -29.88
N ALA A 814 -22.55 9.48 -29.78
CA ALA A 814 -21.17 9.58 -29.30
C ALA A 814 -21.02 9.13 -27.83
N ARG A 815 -22.01 9.43 -26.98
CA ARG A 815 -22.03 8.94 -25.58
C ARG A 815 -22.25 7.44 -25.50
N LEU A 816 -23.18 6.88 -26.29
CA LEU A 816 -23.40 5.43 -26.37
C LEU A 816 -22.15 4.68 -26.87
N GLU A 817 -21.48 5.20 -27.91
CA GLU A 817 -20.24 4.59 -28.44
C GLU A 817 -19.08 4.66 -27.43
N ARG A 818 -19.04 5.70 -26.59
CA ARG A 818 -18.09 5.77 -25.48
C ARG A 818 -18.40 4.71 -24.42
N LEU A 819 -19.66 4.56 -24.02
CA LEU A 819 -20.09 3.51 -23.08
C LEU A 819 -19.82 2.12 -23.64
N ARG A 820 -20.12 1.88 -24.92
CA ARG A 820 -19.86 0.62 -25.62
C ARG A 820 -18.39 0.21 -25.59
N ARG A 821 -17.48 1.16 -25.82
CA ARG A 821 -16.03 0.93 -25.70
C ARG A 821 -15.60 0.72 -24.25
N GLY A 822 -16.29 1.36 -23.31
CA GLY A 822 -16.05 1.23 -21.87
C GLY A 822 -16.46 -0.13 -21.30
N LEU A 823 -17.57 -0.74 -21.75
CA LEU A 823 -18.14 -1.97 -21.18
C LEU A 823 -17.21 -3.19 -21.21
N SER A 824 -16.21 -3.22 -22.09
CA SER A 824 -15.20 -4.29 -22.13
C SER A 824 -14.10 -4.15 -21.08
N LEU A 825 -13.90 -2.94 -20.54
CA LEU A 825 -12.79 -2.57 -19.64
C LEU A 825 -13.26 -2.00 -18.29
N SER A 826 -14.52 -1.57 -18.20
CA SER A 826 -15.07 -0.87 -17.04
C SER A 826 -15.39 -1.85 -15.91
N ARG A 827 -14.81 -1.57 -14.73
CA ARG A 827 -15.21 -2.17 -13.44
C ARG A 827 -16.42 -1.45 -12.82
N HIS A 828 -16.75 -0.25 -13.28
CA HIS A 828 -17.78 0.62 -12.69
C HIS A 828 -19.15 0.43 -13.37
N HIS A 829 -19.69 -0.79 -13.32
CA HIS A 829 -20.97 -1.13 -13.96
C HIS A 829 -22.14 -0.28 -13.48
N ALA A 830 -22.15 0.16 -12.21
CA ALA A 830 -23.20 1.04 -11.67
C ALA A 830 -23.21 2.44 -12.32
N GLY A 831 -22.03 3.01 -12.59
CA GLY A 831 -21.92 4.30 -13.27
C GLY A 831 -22.38 4.22 -14.73
N ASP A 832 -21.97 3.17 -15.43
CA ASP A 832 -22.39 2.91 -16.81
C ASP A 832 -23.92 2.70 -16.90
N ALA A 833 -24.50 1.92 -15.97
CA ALA A 833 -25.94 1.72 -15.86
C ALA A 833 -26.69 3.06 -15.64
N HIS A 834 -26.17 3.90 -14.75
CA HIS A 834 -26.76 5.20 -14.47
C HIS A 834 -26.71 6.13 -15.68
N GLU A 835 -25.60 6.16 -16.42
CA GLU A 835 -25.49 6.97 -17.63
C GLU A 835 -26.47 6.49 -18.72
N ILE A 836 -26.62 5.18 -18.92
CA ILE A 836 -27.60 4.61 -19.86
C ILE A 836 -29.03 4.99 -19.44
N ALA A 837 -29.36 4.86 -18.14
CA ALA A 837 -30.67 5.26 -17.61
C ALA A 837 -30.93 6.77 -17.78
N GLN A 838 -29.92 7.62 -17.56
CA GLN A 838 -30.01 9.05 -17.80
C GLN A 838 -30.30 9.35 -19.28
N LEU A 839 -29.58 8.71 -20.22
CA LEU A 839 -29.79 8.86 -21.65
C LEU A 839 -31.21 8.45 -22.05
N ARG A 840 -31.67 7.29 -21.58
CA ARG A 840 -33.04 6.80 -21.80
C ARG A 840 -34.09 7.77 -21.27
N SER A 841 -33.93 8.25 -20.04
CA SER A 841 -34.85 9.24 -19.43
C SER A 841 -34.87 10.56 -20.20
N ALA A 842 -33.75 10.99 -20.79
CA ALA A 842 -33.66 12.21 -21.57
C ALA A 842 -34.43 12.08 -22.90
N VAL A 843 -34.29 10.93 -23.57
CA VAL A 843 -35.02 10.58 -24.78
C VAL A 843 -36.53 10.51 -24.50
N GLU A 844 -36.94 9.81 -23.43
CA GLU A 844 -38.35 9.68 -23.04
C GLU A 844 -38.98 11.01 -22.63
N ARG A 845 -38.27 11.85 -21.85
CA ARG A 845 -38.75 13.19 -21.49
C ARG A 845 -38.99 14.05 -22.72
N ARG A 846 -38.11 13.96 -23.73
CA ARG A 846 -38.27 14.72 -24.98
C ARG A 846 -39.43 14.20 -25.82
N ARG A 847 -39.60 12.87 -25.91
CA ARG A 847 -40.76 12.23 -26.54
C ARG A 847 -42.08 12.68 -25.89
N SER A 848 -42.15 12.71 -24.57
CA SER A 848 -43.34 13.16 -23.82
C SER A 848 -43.64 14.64 -24.01
N ARG A 849 -42.62 15.50 -24.12
CA ARG A 849 -42.79 16.94 -24.43
C ARG A 849 -43.34 17.16 -25.84
N GLU A 850 -42.84 16.46 -26.85
CA GLU A 850 -43.38 16.58 -28.21
C GLU A 850 -44.80 16.00 -28.33
N ALA A 851 -45.09 14.90 -27.63
CA ALA A 851 -46.44 14.33 -27.56
C ALA A 851 -47.45 15.29 -26.92
N THR A 852 -47.04 16.05 -25.90
CA THR A 852 -47.89 17.09 -25.28
C THR A 852 -48.07 18.29 -26.19
N LEU A 853 -47.01 18.79 -26.83
CA LEU A 853 -47.10 19.89 -27.80
C LEU A 853 -47.99 19.56 -29.01
N THR A 854 -47.92 18.32 -29.51
CA THR A 854 -48.78 17.86 -30.61
C THR A 854 -50.24 17.75 -30.18
N ARG A 855 -50.53 17.25 -28.97
CA ARG A 855 -51.89 17.26 -28.41
C ARG A 855 -52.44 18.69 -28.25
N GLU A 856 -51.66 19.61 -27.68
CA GLU A 856 -52.08 21.01 -27.55
C GLU A 856 -52.34 21.67 -28.90
N ARG A 857 -51.54 21.34 -29.94
CA ARG A 857 -51.79 21.83 -31.31
C ARG A 857 -53.09 21.27 -31.88
N LEU A 858 -53.38 19.98 -31.66
CA LEU A 858 -54.63 19.36 -32.10
C LEU A 858 -55.83 19.96 -31.37
N GLU A 859 -55.77 20.12 -30.05
CA GLU A 859 -56.83 20.77 -29.27
C GLU A 859 -57.05 22.23 -29.68
N ARG A 860 -55.97 22.98 -29.99
CA ARG A 860 -56.09 24.33 -30.55
C ARG A 860 -56.76 24.34 -31.92
N LEU A 861 -56.49 23.36 -32.77
CA LEU A 861 -57.15 23.23 -34.08
C LEU A 861 -58.63 22.84 -33.95
N GLU A 862 -58.97 22.02 -32.96
CA GLU A 862 -60.36 21.64 -32.66
C GLU A 862 -61.16 22.79 -32.06
N THR A 863 -60.54 23.61 -31.20
CA THR A 863 -61.18 24.79 -30.59
C THR A 863 -61.29 25.99 -31.54
N THR A 864 -60.46 26.08 -32.59
CA THR A 864 -60.48 27.17 -33.59
C THR A 864 -61.29 26.87 -34.85
N GLY A 865 -62.24 25.94 -34.78
CA GLY A 865 -63.12 25.52 -35.88
C GLY A 865 -63.32 26.56 -37.00
N GLY A 866 -62.62 26.36 -38.12
CA GLY A 866 -62.89 27.03 -39.39
C GLY A 866 -62.07 28.26 -39.78
N ALA A 867 -61.06 28.71 -39.02
CA ALA A 867 -60.19 29.80 -39.47
C ALA A 867 -58.78 29.30 -39.85
N ASN A 868 -58.44 29.44 -41.13
CA ASN A 868 -57.18 29.05 -41.77
C ASN A 868 -55.94 29.43 -40.91
N PRO A 869 -55.10 28.48 -40.47
CA PRO A 869 -53.93 28.80 -39.67
C PRO A 869 -52.85 29.49 -40.53
N PRO A 870 -52.13 30.50 -40.00
CA PRO A 870 -51.00 31.10 -40.70
C PRO A 870 -49.84 30.08 -40.85
N PRO A 871 -49.03 30.17 -41.92
CA PRO A 871 -48.02 29.16 -42.23
C PRO A 871 -46.94 29.07 -41.14
N PRO A 872 -46.33 27.88 -40.95
CA PRO A 872 -45.34 27.65 -39.90
C PRO A 872 -44.10 28.51 -40.13
N ARG A 873 -43.74 29.32 -39.13
CA ARG A 873 -42.46 30.03 -39.11
C ARG A 873 -41.33 29.02 -38.95
N LYS A 874 -40.60 28.76 -40.05
CA LYS A 874 -39.30 28.08 -40.02
C LYS A 874 -38.31 28.92 -39.21
N GLY A 875 -37.62 28.27 -38.27
CA GLY A 875 -36.43 28.80 -37.62
C GLY A 875 -36.66 29.30 -36.19
N TRP A 876 -36.66 28.38 -35.23
CA TRP A 876 -36.20 28.66 -33.87
C TRP A 876 -34.97 27.79 -33.64
N THR A 877 -33.80 28.38 -33.89
CA THR A 877 -32.53 27.92 -33.31
C THR A 877 -32.49 28.48 -31.89
N MET A 878 -32.52 27.59 -30.89
CA MET A 878 -32.15 27.95 -29.52
C MET A 878 -30.69 27.57 -29.32
N ASP A 879 -29.88 28.54 -28.92
CA ASP A 879 -28.51 28.32 -28.46
C ASP A 879 -28.54 27.56 -27.13
N PHE A 880 -27.82 26.44 -27.07
CA PHE A 880 -27.37 25.77 -25.85
C PHE A 880 -25.92 25.33 -26.03
#